data_AF-A0AAN8U970-F1
#
_entry.id   AF-A0AAN8U970-F1
#
_cell.length_a   1.000
_cell.length_b   1.000
_cell.length_c   1.000
_cell.angle_alpha   90.00
_cell.angle_beta   90.00
_cell.angle_gamma   90.00
#
_symmetry.space_group_name_H-M   'P 1'
#
loop_
_entity.id
_entity.type
_entity.pdbx_description
1 polymer ?
#
loop_
_entity_poly.entity_id
_entity_poly.type
_entity_poly.pdbx_seq_one_letter_code
_entity_poly.pdbx_strand_id
1 'polypeptide(L)'
;MARNKEAVVLVIDVGPSMHSVLPEIEKVCSLLIQKKLVFSRYDEVGFVLFGTADTKNELKEEIGGYEHVTVLRNIKVVDEDLVDALQKLPRGSVPGDFLDAIVVGMDMLIKKFGQTNKAKKRLCLITNAVSLIKDPFEGTKEDQVNTIATQMTAQGMKMDCVIVRMKQDWETNKRIMEENDFLMSVFSNKSSSKVVYVESPTSLLGALRTRNISPVTIYRGDFEISAQLKIKVWVYKKTSEEKFPTLKKYSDKAPSTDKFATHEIKVDYEYKSIEDPNKVVPPEQRIKGFQYGPQVVPISSAELEAVKFKPEKSVKLLGFTDASNVMRHYYLKDVNIFIAEPGNKKAILALSALARAMKEMNKVAIVRCVWRQGQGNVVVGVLTPNVSDKDNTPDSFYFNILPFAEDVREFQFPSFSNLPSSMQPNEKQQDAADKLVQMLDLAPPGKQEVLPPDFTPNPVLERYYRYLNLKSKHPDAAVSPLDETLRKITEPDVELLSRNKSIIDELRRSFELKDNPKLKKSARRIKERPSGSDEEREEFDKDADVKAIDSMEYSAKTEVEEVGDVNPVKDFEQMMSRRDNPKWISKAIQGMKNKIFDLVENSCEGDTFHKALQCLVALRKGCILEQEPKQFNDFLCHLSKFCQEKDLRSFCLYLTSHEFTLITKAEAPDSEIPEHEARSFMVKPELDSQNMKSEAKAEDDIMSIYLGGK
;
A
#
# COMPACT_ATOMS: atom_id res chain seq x y z
N MET A 1 14.18 24.96 23.19
CA MET A 1 15.11 23.82 23.32
C MET A 1 14.42 22.56 22.81
N ALA A 2 14.93 21.94 21.74
CA ALA A 2 14.32 20.73 21.17
C ALA A 2 14.46 19.56 22.17
N ARG A 3 13.33 19.14 22.77
CA ARG A 3 13.26 18.18 23.89
C ARG A 3 13.66 16.74 23.52
N ASN A 4 14.20 16.49 22.32
CA ASN A 4 14.45 15.18 21.73
C ASN A 4 15.71 15.13 20.83
N LYS A 5 16.73 15.95 21.10
CA LYS A 5 18.00 15.93 20.35
C LYS A 5 18.75 14.61 20.57
N GLU A 6 19.13 13.93 19.49
CA GLU A 6 19.97 12.72 19.50
C GLU A 6 21.39 13.05 19.04
N ALA A 7 22.38 12.46 19.70
CA ALA A 7 23.78 12.49 19.29
C ALA A 7 24.21 11.08 18.90
N VAL A 8 24.65 10.92 17.66
CA VAL A 8 25.05 9.64 17.07
C VAL A 8 26.52 9.69 16.71
N VAL A 9 27.31 8.74 17.18
CA VAL A 9 28.67 8.52 16.69
C VAL A 9 28.67 7.25 15.85
N LEU A 10 29.01 7.38 14.58
CA LEU A 10 29.19 6.27 13.65
C LEU A 10 30.66 5.82 13.72
N VAL A 11 30.87 4.59 14.18
CA VAL A 11 32.18 3.95 14.31
C VAL A 11 32.32 2.94 13.18
N ILE A 12 33.17 3.23 12.20
CA ILE A 12 33.24 2.50 10.92
C ILE A 12 34.60 1.86 10.76
N ASP A 13 34.59 0.55 10.53
CA ASP A 13 35.78 -0.22 10.18
C ASP A 13 36.16 0.05 8.73
N VAL A 14 37.34 0.62 8.54
CA VAL A 14 37.93 0.89 7.21
C VAL A 14 39.13 0.00 6.93
N GLY A 15 39.34 -1.06 7.70
CA GLY A 15 40.45 -1.98 7.51
C GLY A 15 40.37 -2.76 6.18
N PRO A 16 41.47 -3.45 5.79
CA PRO A 16 41.56 -4.15 4.51
C PRO A 16 40.44 -5.17 4.25
N SER A 17 39.96 -5.82 5.30
CA SER A 17 38.89 -6.83 5.24
C SER A 17 37.51 -6.23 4.91
N MET A 18 37.32 -4.91 5.09
CA MET A 18 36.08 -4.19 4.83
C MET A 18 36.02 -3.51 3.46
N HIS A 19 37.13 -3.44 2.73
CA HIS A 19 37.25 -2.66 1.49
C HIS A 19 36.21 -2.99 0.42
N SER A 20 35.78 -4.26 0.31
CA SER A 20 34.77 -4.66 -0.66
C SER A 20 33.38 -4.13 -0.33
N VAL A 21 33.10 -3.84 0.94
CA VAL A 21 31.77 -3.43 1.44
C VAL A 21 31.70 -1.93 1.79
N LEU A 22 32.84 -1.24 1.83
CA LEU A 22 32.90 0.20 2.09
C LEU A 22 31.97 1.01 1.17
N PRO A 23 31.87 0.76 -0.16
CA PRO A 23 30.95 1.50 -1.02
C PRO A 23 29.49 1.38 -0.60
N GLU A 24 29.02 0.21 -0.15
CA GLU A 24 27.67 0.07 0.38
C GLU A 24 27.50 0.81 1.71
N ILE A 25 28.50 0.74 2.60
CA ILE A 25 28.48 1.45 3.90
C ILE A 25 28.39 2.97 3.68
N GLU A 26 29.17 3.53 2.75
CA GLU A 26 29.10 4.93 2.37
C GLU A 26 27.70 5.33 1.91
N LYS A 27 27.06 4.51 1.06
CA LYS A 27 25.68 4.73 0.60
C LYS A 27 24.70 4.73 1.77
N VAL A 28 24.78 3.75 2.68
CA VAL A 28 23.85 3.63 3.80
C VAL A 28 24.03 4.76 4.83
N CYS A 29 25.28 5.09 5.17
CA CYS A 29 25.58 6.19 6.09
C CYS A 29 25.17 7.54 5.49
N SER A 30 25.40 7.77 4.18
CA SER A 30 24.96 8.99 3.49
C SER A 30 23.43 9.13 3.54
N LEU A 31 22.70 8.05 3.28
CA LEU A 31 21.24 8.00 3.34
C LEU A 31 20.71 8.27 4.76
N LEU A 32 21.37 7.73 5.79
CA LEU A 32 21.02 8.00 7.20
C LEU A 32 21.11 9.50 7.50
N ILE A 33 22.20 10.15 7.05
CA ILE A 33 22.41 11.58 7.27
C ILE A 33 21.39 12.42 6.49
N GLN A 34 21.11 12.06 5.23
CA GLN A 34 20.07 12.71 4.43
C GLN A 34 18.70 12.65 5.09
N LYS A 35 18.30 11.49 5.61
CA LYS A 35 17.04 11.36 6.34
C LYS A 35 17.06 12.14 7.66
N LYS A 36 18.20 12.21 8.35
CA LYS A 36 18.35 13.10 9.52
C LYS A 36 18.24 14.58 9.16
N LEU A 37 18.75 15.04 8.01
CA LEU A 37 18.54 16.41 7.53
C LEU A 37 17.05 16.72 7.36
N VAL A 38 16.29 15.79 6.78
CA VAL A 38 14.85 15.96 6.52
C VAL A 38 14.02 15.92 7.80
N PHE A 39 14.28 14.95 8.69
CA PHE A 39 13.40 14.67 9.84
C PHE A 39 13.89 15.20 11.19
N SER A 40 15.20 15.36 11.35
CA SER A 40 15.85 15.63 12.63
C SER A 40 17.03 16.59 12.48
N ARG A 41 16.83 17.74 11.83
CA ARG A 41 17.88 18.74 11.51
C ARG A 41 18.75 19.22 12.69
N TYR A 42 18.30 18.97 13.93
CA TYR A 42 19.01 19.37 15.14
C TYR A 42 19.80 18.24 15.79
N ASP A 43 19.68 17.01 15.27
CA ASP A 43 20.51 15.89 15.70
C ASP A 43 21.98 16.21 15.41
N GLU A 44 22.87 15.51 16.11
CA GLU A 44 24.30 15.67 15.92
C GLU A 44 24.94 14.34 15.57
N VAL A 45 25.89 14.39 14.64
CA VAL A 45 26.58 13.21 14.13
C VAL A 45 28.09 13.42 14.21
N GLY A 46 28.81 12.39 14.64
CA GLY A 46 30.27 12.30 14.57
C GLY A 46 30.70 11.01 13.88
N PHE A 47 31.94 11.00 13.37
CA PHE A 47 32.51 9.84 12.66
C PHE A 47 33.85 9.44 13.29
N VAL A 48 33.96 8.17 13.63
CA VAL A 48 35.19 7.52 14.06
C VAL A 48 35.50 6.42 13.06
N LEU A 49 36.69 6.44 12.49
CA LEU A 49 37.19 5.41 11.58
C LEU A 49 38.26 4.61 12.31
N PHE A 50 38.28 3.30 12.13
CA PHE A 50 39.33 2.46 12.69
C PHE A 50 39.87 1.45 11.67
N GLY A 51 41.13 1.07 11.81
CA GLY A 51 41.92 0.40 10.77
C GLY A 51 42.66 1.36 9.84
N THR A 52 42.75 2.64 10.19
CA THR A 52 43.48 3.65 9.41
C THR A 52 44.99 3.50 9.57
N ALA A 53 45.76 3.90 8.56
CA ALA A 53 47.21 3.95 8.66
C ALA A 53 47.65 4.90 9.78
N ASP A 54 47.08 6.10 9.78
CA ASP A 54 47.34 7.13 10.78
C ASP A 54 46.45 6.97 12.01
N THR A 55 46.85 7.65 13.09
CA THR A 55 46.06 7.75 14.33
C THR A 55 45.78 9.22 14.60
N LYS A 56 44.51 9.58 14.73
CA LYS A 56 44.10 10.95 15.05
C LYS A 56 42.88 10.93 15.98
N ASN A 57 43.14 10.86 17.28
CA ASN A 57 42.11 10.93 18.32
C ASN A 57 42.69 11.58 19.57
N GLU A 58 41.86 12.28 20.34
CA GLU A 58 42.30 13.03 21.52
C GLU A 58 42.89 12.12 22.61
N LEU A 59 42.38 10.88 22.76
CA LEU A 59 42.88 9.94 23.76
C LEU A 59 44.34 9.53 23.51
N LYS A 60 44.76 9.39 22.24
CA LYS A 60 46.17 9.14 21.88
C LYS A 60 47.07 10.29 22.35
N GLU A 61 46.60 11.54 22.23
CA GLU A 61 47.35 12.73 22.63
C GLU A 61 47.42 12.86 24.17
N GLU A 62 46.35 12.51 24.87
CA GLU A 62 46.23 12.67 26.33
C GLU A 62 46.92 11.56 27.14
N ILE A 63 46.72 10.28 26.75
CA ILE A 63 47.09 9.12 27.58
C ILE A 63 48.05 8.17 26.83
N GLY A 64 48.07 8.23 25.49
CA GLY A 64 48.72 7.24 24.65
C GLY A 64 47.90 5.95 24.52
N GLY A 65 48.04 5.25 23.39
CA GLY A 65 47.21 4.08 23.03
C GLY A 65 46.19 4.39 21.92
N TYR A 66 45.19 3.54 21.71
CA TYR A 66 44.13 3.74 20.69
C TYR A 66 44.65 4.01 19.27
N GLU A 67 45.66 3.23 18.87
CA GLU A 67 46.31 3.35 17.56
C GLU A 67 45.40 2.88 16.43
N HIS A 68 45.60 3.45 15.24
CA HIS A 68 44.83 3.19 14.02
C HIS A 68 43.36 3.58 14.12
N VAL A 69 43.03 4.48 15.05
CA VAL A 69 41.72 5.10 15.20
C VAL A 69 41.80 6.60 14.87
N THR A 70 40.98 7.04 13.93
CA THR A 70 40.93 8.41 13.41
C THR A 70 39.53 8.98 13.54
N VAL A 71 39.40 10.09 14.28
CA VAL A 71 38.18 10.90 14.31
C VAL A 71 38.11 11.73 13.02
N LEU A 72 37.36 11.25 12.04
CA LEU A 72 37.18 11.94 10.77
C LEU A 72 36.45 13.28 10.98
N ARG A 73 35.44 13.29 11.86
CA ARG A 73 34.71 14.51 12.20
C ARG A 73 34.18 14.46 13.62
N ASN A 74 34.44 15.53 14.36
CA ASN A 74 33.88 15.76 15.69
C ASN A 74 32.35 15.90 15.61
N ILE A 75 31.68 15.60 16.72
CA ILE A 75 30.23 15.59 16.80
C ILE A 75 29.69 17.01 16.48
N LYS A 76 29.01 17.17 15.35
CA LYS A 76 28.41 18.44 14.88
C LYS A 76 26.95 18.24 14.51
N VAL A 77 26.16 19.32 14.53
CA VAL A 77 24.78 19.32 14.00
C VAL A 77 24.80 18.88 12.54
N VAL A 78 23.81 18.08 12.15
CA VAL A 78 23.69 17.56 10.79
C VAL A 78 23.63 18.71 9.76
N ASP A 79 24.53 18.68 8.78
CA ASP A 79 24.67 19.62 7.68
C ASP A 79 24.94 18.89 6.36
N GLU A 80 24.91 19.60 5.23
CA GLU A 80 25.21 19.00 3.91
C GLU A 80 26.68 18.56 3.81
N ASP A 81 27.60 19.31 4.43
CA ASP A 81 29.02 18.97 4.49
C ASP A 81 29.28 17.58 5.11
N LEU A 82 28.43 17.13 6.05
CA LEU A 82 28.52 15.80 6.66
C LEU A 82 28.25 14.68 5.66
N VAL A 83 27.36 14.93 4.68
CA VAL A 83 27.08 13.98 3.59
C VAL A 83 28.29 13.88 2.67
N ASP A 84 28.91 15.01 2.33
CA ASP A 84 30.08 15.04 1.44
C ASP A 84 31.32 14.39 2.07
N ALA A 85 31.49 14.52 3.38
CA ALA A 85 32.57 13.88 4.13
C ALA A 85 32.53 12.34 4.07
N LEU A 86 31.35 11.74 3.81
CA LEU A 86 31.18 10.29 3.69
C LEU A 86 31.36 9.76 2.27
N GLN A 87 31.36 10.60 1.25
CA GLN A 87 31.44 10.15 -0.15
C GLN A 87 32.83 9.59 -0.53
N LYS A 88 33.82 9.68 0.38
CA LYS A 88 35.19 9.19 0.20
C LYS A 88 35.77 8.71 1.53
N LEU A 89 35.27 7.60 2.06
CA LEU A 89 35.92 6.98 3.23
C LEU A 89 37.33 6.52 2.83
N PRO A 90 38.35 6.77 3.66
CA PRO A 90 39.70 6.30 3.39
C PRO A 90 39.74 4.77 3.43
N ARG A 91 40.57 4.18 2.58
CA ARG A 91 40.90 2.75 2.64
C ARG A 91 42.05 2.57 3.61
N GLY A 92 41.77 1.93 4.74
CA GLY A 92 42.76 1.62 5.75
C GLY A 92 43.77 0.58 5.28
N SER A 93 44.91 0.53 5.95
CA SER A 93 45.98 -0.45 5.65
C SER A 93 46.20 -1.45 6.78
N VAL A 94 45.56 -1.26 7.94
CA VAL A 94 45.82 -2.03 9.16
C VAL A 94 44.52 -2.65 9.68
N PRO A 95 44.55 -3.87 10.23
CA PRO A 95 43.40 -4.43 10.96
C PRO A 95 43.03 -3.55 12.15
N GLY A 96 41.77 -3.16 12.25
CA GLY A 96 41.28 -2.27 13.30
C GLY A 96 40.80 -3.01 14.55
N ASP A 97 41.15 -2.50 15.73
CA ASP A 97 40.58 -2.94 17.01
C ASP A 97 39.28 -2.19 17.30
N PHE A 98 38.15 -2.91 17.31
CA PHE A 98 36.85 -2.29 17.53
C PHE A 98 36.62 -1.88 18.99
N LEU A 99 37.30 -2.46 19.99
CA LEU A 99 37.17 -2.04 21.39
C LEU A 99 37.81 -0.67 21.57
N ASP A 100 39.01 -0.46 21.01
CA ASP A 100 39.68 0.85 21.00
C ASP A 100 38.77 1.91 20.33
N ALA A 101 38.16 1.55 19.19
CA ALA A 101 37.25 2.44 18.47
C ALA A 101 35.96 2.77 19.23
N ILE A 102 35.38 1.79 19.96
CA ILE A 102 34.23 2.01 20.84
C ILE A 102 34.59 2.99 21.95
N VAL A 103 35.76 2.82 22.59
CA VAL A 103 36.20 3.69 23.68
C VAL A 103 36.42 5.12 23.18
N VAL A 104 37.06 5.31 22.02
CA VAL A 104 37.20 6.64 21.39
C VAL A 104 35.83 7.26 21.10
N GLY A 105 34.89 6.50 20.55
CA GLY A 105 33.53 6.99 20.28
C GLY A 105 32.75 7.33 21.55
N MET A 106 32.95 6.57 22.63
CA MET A 106 32.38 6.88 23.95
C MET A 106 32.97 8.15 24.54
N ASP A 107 34.29 8.33 24.46
CA ASP A 107 34.96 9.53 24.95
C ASP A 107 34.44 10.81 24.27
N MET A 108 34.29 10.78 22.94
CA MET A 108 33.67 11.89 22.20
C MET A 108 32.27 12.25 22.74
N LEU A 109 31.46 11.25 23.09
CA LEU A 109 30.13 11.45 23.67
C LEU A 109 30.21 11.94 25.13
N ILE A 110 31.17 11.48 25.92
CA ILE A 110 31.37 11.91 27.31
C ILE A 110 31.82 13.37 27.35
N LYS A 111 32.89 13.73 26.62
CA LYS A 111 33.45 15.09 26.59
C LYS A 111 32.43 16.12 26.12
N LYS A 112 31.63 15.80 25.11
CA LYS A 112 30.63 16.72 24.56
C LYS A 112 29.45 16.98 25.50
N PHE A 113 28.91 15.94 26.14
CA PHE A 113 27.66 16.05 26.91
C PHE A 113 27.88 16.19 28.41
N GLY A 114 29.07 15.86 28.91
CA GLY A 114 29.37 15.82 30.34
C GLY A 114 28.38 14.94 31.12
N GLN A 115 28.33 15.15 32.44
CA GLN A 115 27.40 14.45 33.34
C GLN A 115 25.98 15.04 33.34
N THR A 116 25.80 16.27 32.85
CA THR A 116 24.58 17.07 33.06
C THR A 116 23.64 17.11 31.85
N ASN A 117 24.11 16.83 30.63
CA ASN A 117 23.29 16.93 29.43
C ASN A 117 22.54 15.61 29.13
N LYS A 118 21.21 15.68 29.17
CA LYS A 118 20.28 14.54 29.01
C LYS A 118 19.94 14.19 27.55
N ALA A 119 20.78 14.58 26.59
CA ALA A 119 20.57 14.20 25.18
C ALA A 119 20.64 12.67 25.01
N LYS A 120 19.94 12.14 24.01
CA LYS A 120 20.02 10.70 23.69
C LYS A 120 21.37 10.41 23.05
N LYS A 121 22.19 9.58 23.67
CA LYS A 121 23.53 9.22 23.21
C LYS A 121 23.49 7.85 22.54
N ARG A 122 23.92 7.75 21.28
CA ARG A 122 23.91 6.51 20.49
C ARG A 122 25.26 6.30 19.82
N LEU A 123 25.79 5.09 19.95
CA LEU A 123 26.97 4.62 19.23
C LEU A 123 26.52 3.61 18.19
N CYS A 124 27.05 3.68 16.96
CA CYS A 124 26.74 2.69 15.93
C CYS A 124 28.05 2.13 15.37
N LEU A 125 28.38 0.89 15.73
CA LEU A 125 29.54 0.19 15.22
C LEU A 125 29.19 -0.55 13.92
N ILE A 126 30.02 -0.41 12.90
CA ILE A 126 29.93 -1.14 11.63
C ILE A 126 31.28 -1.82 11.38
N THR A 127 31.31 -3.14 11.39
CA THR A 127 32.53 -3.95 11.22
C THR A 127 32.17 -5.34 10.69
N ASN A 128 33.14 -6.07 10.17
CA ASN A 128 33.01 -7.51 9.95
C ASN A 128 33.49 -8.32 11.15
N ALA A 129 34.04 -7.73 12.21
CA ALA A 129 34.50 -8.42 13.42
C ALA A 129 35.44 -9.61 13.16
N VAL A 130 36.32 -9.52 12.13
CA VAL A 130 37.35 -10.55 11.84
C VAL A 130 38.75 -10.19 12.34
N SER A 131 38.96 -8.93 12.72
CA SER A 131 40.26 -8.44 13.17
C SER A 131 40.55 -8.89 14.61
N LEU A 132 41.83 -9.15 14.89
CA LEU A 132 42.30 -9.47 16.24
C LEU A 132 42.15 -8.24 17.15
N ILE A 133 41.56 -8.44 18.32
CA ILE A 133 41.51 -7.44 19.39
C ILE A 133 42.80 -7.55 20.22
N LYS A 134 43.37 -6.41 20.60
CA LYS A 134 44.55 -6.36 21.47
C LYS A 134 44.23 -6.93 22.85
N ASP A 135 45.20 -7.62 23.44
CA ASP A 135 45.06 -8.05 24.82
C ASP A 135 45.15 -6.84 25.76
N PRO A 136 44.27 -6.73 26.77
CA PRO A 136 44.32 -5.63 27.73
C PRO A 136 45.58 -5.72 28.60
N PHE A 137 46.06 -4.57 29.09
CA PHE A 137 47.20 -4.51 30.00
C PHE A 137 46.93 -5.21 31.34
N GLU A 138 45.67 -5.19 31.80
CA GLU A 138 45.21 -5.87 33.01
C GLU A 138 43.83 -6.51 32.78
N GLY A 139 43.63 -7.71 33.35
CA GLY A 139 42.37 -8.46 33.24
C GLY A 139 42.22 -9.24 31.93
N THR A 140 41.01 -9.72 31.66
CA THR A 140 40.65 -10.39 30.41
C THR A 140 39.94 -9.44 29.44
N LYS A 141 39.87 -9.79 28.15
CA LYS A 141 39.05 -9.05 27.17
C LYS A 141 37.58 -8.96 27.60
N GLU A 142 37.07 -9.99 28.27
CA GLU A 142 35.73 -9.98 28.82
C GLU A 142 35.58 -8.93 29.94
N ASP A 143 36.57 -8.81 30.83
CA ASP A 143 36.56 -7.78 31.89
C ASP A 143 36.58 -6.37 31.31
N GLN A 144 37.33 -6.16 30.23
CA GLN A 144 37.34 -4.90 29.49
C GLN A 144 35.95 -4.59 28.90
N VAL A 145 35.33 -5.55 28.21
CA VAL A 145 33.96 -5.42 27.67
C VAL A 145 32.94 -5.15 28.78
N ASN A 146 33.06 -5.85 29.91
CA ASN A 146 32.20 -5.65 31.08
C ASN A 146 32.33 -4.24 31.65
N THR A 147 33.55 -3.71 31.71
CA THR A 147 33.85 -2.36 32.17
C THR A 147 33.26 -1.31 31.24
N ILE A 148 33.47 -1.47 29.93
CA ILE A 148 32.91 -0.60 28.88
C ILE A 148 31.37 -0.63 28.95
N ALA A 149 30.75 -1.81 28.98
CA ALA A 149 29.29 -1.97 29.07
C ALA A 149 28.68 -1.30 30.31
N THR A 150 29.36 -1.39 31.45
CA THR A 150 28.95 -0.74 32.69
C THR A 150 29.02 0.78 32.58
N GLN A 151 30.12 1.31 32.03
CA GLN A 151 30.28 2.75 31.79
C GLN A 151 29.25 3.30 30.80
N MET A 152 28.99 2.58 29.71
CA MET A 152 27.95 2.94 28.73
C MET A 152 26.58 3.06 29.40
N THR A 153 26.24 2.08 30.24
CA THR A 153 24.96 2.06 30.96
C THR A 153 24.86 3.21 31.96
N ALA A 154 25.94 3.48 32.72
CA ALA A 154 26.01 4.60 33.66
C ALA A 154 25.84 5.96 32.96
N GLN A 155 26.37 6.09 31.73
CA GLN A 155 26.28 7.30 30.91
C GLN A 155 24.98 7.39 30.07
N GLY A 156 24.09 6.38 30.17
CA GLY A 156 22.84 6.30 29.42
C GLY A 156 23.02 6.16 27.91
N MET A 157 24.14 5.57 27.48
CA MET A 157 24.46 5.36 26.07
C MET A 157 23.83 4.07 25.55
N LYS A 158 23.36 4.10 24.30
CA LYS A 158 22.91 2.91 23.57
C LYS A 158 23.89 2.60 22.45
N MET A 159 24.08 1.32 22.15
CA MET A 159 24.92 0.91 21.03
C MET A 159 24.18 -0.02 20.07
N ASP A 160 24.35 0.23 18.79
CA ASP A 160 23.95 -0.71 17.75
C ASP A 160 25.20 -1.21 17.05
N CYS A 161 25.31 -2.52 16.88
CA CYS A 161 26.43 -3.18 16.23
C CYS A 161 25.91 -3.86 14.97
N VAL A 162 26.38 -3.40 13.82
CA VAL A 162 26.10 -3.99 12.51
C VAL A 162 27.31 -4.80 12.10
N ILE A 163 27.19 -6.12 12.22
CA ILE A 163 28.25 -7.08 11.86
C ILE A 163 28.02 -7.53 10.42
N VAL A 164 28.93 -7.15 9.53
CA VAL A 164 28.83 -7.39 8.09
C VAL A 164 29.57 -8.68 7.73
N ARG A 165 28.81 -9.71 7.34
CA ARG A 165 29.29 -11.04 6.94
C ARG A 165 28.87 -11.37 5.50
N MET A 166 29.10 -10.44 4.58
CA MET A 166 28.83 -10.70 3.16
C MET A 166 29.76 -11.80 2.63
N LYS A 167 29.30 -12.61 1.66
CA LYS A 167 30.00 -13.81 1.13
C LYS A 167 31.52 -13.59 0.95
N GLN A 168 32.28 -14.08 1.92
CA GLN A 168 33.74 -14.17 1.93
C GLN A 168 34.10 -15.50 2.59
N ASP A 169 35.19 -16.13 2.13
CA ASP A 169 35.72 -17.34 2.77
C ASP A 169 36.35 -16.95 4.11
N TRP A 170 35.60 -17.15 5.19
CA TRP A 170 35.97 -16.78 6.56
C TRP A 170 36.67 -17.92 7.33
N GLU A 171 36.97 -19.04 6.66
CA GLU A 171 37.57 -20.23 7.26
C GLU A 171 38.90 -19.94 7.97
N THR A 172 39.69 -18.99 7.45
CA THR A 172 40.99 -18.62 8.01
C THR A 172 40.90 -17.90 9.37
N ASN A 173 39.77 -17.25 9.67
CA ASN A 173 39.61 -16.41 10.87
C ASN A 173 38.53 -16.91 11.85
N LYS A 174 38.05 -18.14 11.69
CA LYS A 174 36.90 -18.67 12.43
C LYS A 174 37.01 -18.55 13.95
N ARG A 175 38.19 -18.85 14.53
CA ARG A 175 38.40 -18.74 15.99
C ARG A 175 38.31 -17.29 16.50
N ILE A 176 38.91 -16.35 15.77
CA ILE A 176 38.86 -14.92 16.12
C ILE A 176 37.43 -14.40 15.98
N MET A 177 36.71 -14.86 14.96
CA MET A 177 35.30 -14.52 14.78
C MET A 177 34.43 -15.02 15.94
N GLU A 178 34.60 -16.28 16.34
CA GLU A 178 33.88 -16.87 17.48
C GLU A 178 34.16 -16.12 18.80
N GLU A 179 35.42 -15.75 19.05
CA GLU A 179 35.82 -14.94 20.20
C GLU A 179 35.18 -13.53 20.15
N ASN A 180 35.26 -12.86 19.01
CA ASN A 180 34.67 -11.53 18.83
C ASN A 180 33.13 -11.57 18.96
N ASP A 181 32.47 -12.57 18.37
CA ASP A 181 31.02 -12.75 18.48
C ASP A 181 30.61 -13.03 19.93
N PHE A 182 31.41 -13.79 20.69
CA PHE A 182 31.22 -13.96 22.13
C PHE A 182 31.31 -12.62 22.86
N LEU A 183 32.36 -11.83 22.65
CA LEU A 183 32.53 -10.50 23.27
C LEU A 183 31.35 -9.56 22.94
N MET A 184 30.85 -9.59 21.70
CA MET A 184 29.69 -8.81 21.28
C MET A 184 28.39 -9.29 21.94
N SER A 185 28.25 -10.59 22.20
CA SER A 185 27.11 -11.13 22.95
C SER A 185 27.12 -10.65 24.42
N VAL A 186 28.30 -10.50 25.02
CA VAL A 186 28.46 -9.96 26.38
C VAL A 186 27.97 -8.51 26.45
N PHE A 187 28.29 -7.69 25.44
CA PHE A 187 27.71 -6.34 25.32
C PHE A 187 26.19 -6.38 25.29
N SER A 188 25.58 -7.26 24.50
CA SER A 188 24.11 -7.36 24.39
C SER A 188 23.42 -7.78 25.69
N ASN A 189 24.09 -8.55 26.55
CA ASN A 189 23.51 -9.04 27.81
C ASN A 189 23.60 -8.00 28.94
N LYS A 190 24.72 -7.26 29.02
CA LYS A 190 24.99 -6.32 30.12
C LYS A 190 24.70 -4.85 29.83
N SER A 191 24.54 -4.48 28.56
CA SER A 191 24.24 -3.11 28.16
C SER A 191 23.01 -3.04 27.25
N SER A 192 22.52 -1.82 26.99
CA SER A 192 21.47 -1.58 25.98
C SER A 192 22.04 -1.64 24.56
N SER A 193 22.70 -2.76 24.22
CA SER A 193 23.33 -2.98 22.92
C SER A 193 22.51 -3.93 22.06
N LYS A 194 22.37 -3.61 20.78
CA LYS A 194 21.72 -4.46 19.79
C LYS A 194 22.74 -4.91 18.75
N VAL A 195 22.95 -6.21 18.63
CA VAL A 195 23.79 -6.80 17.59
C VAL A 195 22.91 -7.27 16.43
N VAL A 196 23.31 -6.94 15.21
CA VAL A 196 22.63 -7.32 13.95
C VAL A 196 23.67 -7.88 13.00
N TYR A 197 23.45 -9.10 12.53
CA TYR A 197 24.25 -9.74 11.50
C TYR A 197 23.64 -9.49 10.13
N VAL A 198 24.49 -9.11 9.17
CA VAL A 198 24.10 -8.72 7.82
C VAL A 198 24.90 -9.50 6.79
N GLU A 199 24.23 -10.33 6.00
CA GLU A 199 24.86 -11.15 4.96
C GLU A 199 24.68 -10.58 3.53
N SER A 200 23.84 -9.54 3.37
CA SER A 200 23.51 -8.96 2.06
C SER A 200 23.50 -7.43 2.07
N PRO A 201 23.78 -6.77 0.92
CA PRO A 201 23.64 -5.32 0.78
C PRO A 201 22.23 -4.79 1.09
N THR A 202 21.20 -5.58 0.80
CA THR A 202 19.80 -5.22 1.10
C THR A 202 19.54 -5.21 2.59
N SER A 203 19.99 -6.23 3.33
CA SER A 203 19.90 -6.26 4.78
C SER A 203 20.73 -5.16 5.45
N LEU A 204 21.85 -4.74 4.85
CA LEU A 204 22.67 -3.62 5.35
C LEU A 204 21.88 -2.31 5.33
N LEU A 205 21.11 -2.06 4.26
CA LEU A 205 20.27 -0.88 4.13
C LEU A 205 19.23 -0.78 5.24
N GLY A 206 18.62 -1.90 5.67
CA GLY A 206 17.67 -1.91 6.78
C GLY A 206 18.29 -2.04 8.18
N ALA A 207 19.53 -2.52 8.29
CA ALA A 207 20.22 -2.67 9.57
C ALA A 207 20.45 -1.31 10.25
N LEU A 208 20.82 -0.29 9.48
CA LEU A 208 20.94 1.08 9.95
C LEU A 208 19.55 1.75 9.93
N ARG A 209 18.87 1.75 11.08
CA ARG A 209 17.61 2.48 11.25
C ARG A 209 17.81 3.97 10.98
N THR A 210 17.40 4.39 9.79
CA THR A 210 17.53 5.77 9.30
C THR A 210 16.56 6.73 9.98
N ARG A 211 15.45 6.23 10.52
CA ARG A 211 14.46 7.00 11.29
C ARG A 211 14.10 6.31 12.60
N ASN A 212 14.39 6.96 13.73
CA ASN A 212 14.02 6.49 15.06
C ASN A 212 12.79 7.26 15.56
N ILE A 213 11.62 6.62 15.52
CA ILE A 213 10.40 7.19 16.10
C ILE A 213 10.31 6.72 17.55
N SER A 214 10.19 7.67 18.48
CA SER A 214 9.95 7.32 19.88
C SER A 214 8.58 6.65 20.01
N PRO A 215 8.48 5.46 20.63
CA PRO A 215 7.22 4.74 20.71
C PRO A 215 6.21 5.56 21.53
N VAL A 216 5.03 5.79 20.95
CA VAL A 216 3.94 6.52 21.61
C VAL A 216 2.89 5.51 22.08
N THR A 217 2.50 5.62 23.35
CA THR A 217 1.42 4.79 23.91
C THR A 217 0.08 5.22 23.32
N ILE A 218 -0.65 4.26 22.78
CA ILE A 218 -2.04 4.41 22.33
C ILE A 218 -2.97 4.44 23.55
N TYR A 219 -2.67 3.62 24.55
CA TYR A 219 -3.44 3.49 25.78
C TYR A 219 -2.52 3.28 26.97
N ARG A 220 -2.94 3.87 28.09
CA ARG A 220 -2.42 3.60 29.43
C ARG A 220 -3.62 3.51 30.35
N GLY A 221 -3.74 2.41 31.08
CA GLY A 221 -4.86 2.16 31.98
C GLY A 221 -4.95 0.70 32.38
N ASP A 222 -6.11 0.31 32.86
CA ASP A 222 -6.38 -1.05 33.30
C ASP A 222 -6.85 -1.92 32.12
N PHE A 223 -6.34 -3.14 32.06
CA PHE A 223 -6.93 -4.26 31.36
C PHE A 223 -7.82 -5.01 32.36
N GLU A 224 -9.13 -4.88 32.16
CA GLU A 224 -10.14 -5.47 33.04
C GLU A 224 -10.48 -6.88 32.54
N ILE A 225 -10.05 -7.90 33.29
CA ILE A 225 -10.40 -9.30 33.05
C ILE A 225 -11.75 -9.60 33.72
N SER A 226 -11.97 -9.04 34.91
CA SER A 226 -13.25 -9.05 35.62
C SER A 226 -13.41 -7.75 36.42
N ALA A 227 -14.57 -7.54 37.05
CA ALA A 227 -14.79 -6.37 37.91
C ALA A 227 -13.78 -6.28 39.07
N GLN A 228 -13.23 -7.41 39.51
CA GLN A 228 -12.27 -7.52 40.62
C GLN A 228 -10.81 -7.63 40.16
N LEU A 229 -10.57 -8.15 38.93
CA LEU A 229 -9.22 -8.38 38.41
C LEU A 229 -8.87 -7.38 37.30
N LYS A 230 -7.99 -6.44 37.65
CA LYS A 230 -7.50 -5.39 36.76
C LYS A 230 -5.97 -5.39 36.71
N ILE A 231 -5.40 -5.40 35.50
CA ILE A 231 -3.95 -5.38 35.29
C ILE A 231 -3.57 -4.06 34.62
N LYS A 232 -2.60 -3.32 35.17
CA LYS A 232 -2.11 -2.07 34.55
C LYS A 232 -1.31 -2.40 33.29
N VAL A 233 -1.78 -1.92 32.14
CA VAL A 233 -1.16 -2.18 30.82
C VAL A 233 -0.93 -0.89 30.03
N TRP A 234 0.13 -0.92 29.23
CA TRP A 234 0.44 0.11 28.24
C TRP A 234 0.41 -0.53 26.85
N VAL A 235 -0.21 0.16 25.90
CA VAL A 235 -0.38 -0.32 24.53
C VAL A 235 0.43 0.56 23.59
N TYR A 236 1.25 -0.05 22.75
CA TYR A 236 2.09 0.63 21.77
C TYR A 236 1.76 0.14 20.36
N LYS A 237 2.02 0.96 19.34
CA LYS A 237 2.03 0.48 17.95
C LYS A 237 3.27 -0.38 17.72
N LYS A 238 3.09 -1.61 17.23
CA LYS A 238 4.21 -2.48 16.79
C LYS A 238 4.56 -2.22 15.33
N THR A 239 3.55 -2.05 14.48
CA THR A 239 3.68 -1.69 13.07
C THR A 239 2.92 -0.39 12.79
N SER A 240 3.36 0.34 11.77
CA SER A 240 2.67 1.49 11.22
C SER A 240 3.17 1.71 9.81
N GLU A 241 2.27 2.07 8.90
CA GLU A 241 2.65 2.50 7.55
C GLU A 241 3.52 3.76 7.63
N GLU A 242 4.67 3.75 6.94
CA GLU A 242 5.48 4.95 6.72
C GLU A 242 4.99 5.68 5.47
N LYS A 243 4.48 6.89 5.67
CA LYS A 243 3.97 7.75 4.60
C LYS A 243 5.03 8.73 4.10
N PHE A 244 4.87 9.19 2.85
CA PHE A 244 5.67 10.28 2.31
C PHE A 244 5.53 11.57 3.13
N PRO A 245 6.57 12.42 3.15
CA PRO A 245 6.44 13.76 3.72
C PRO A 245 5.38 14.55 2.95
N THR A 246 4.65 15.40 3.67
CA THR A 246 3.62 16.24 3.05
C THR A 246 4.27 17.29 2.16
N LEU A 247 3.92 17.28 0.87
CA LEU A 247 4.35 18.27 -0.09
C LEU A 247 3.46 19.51 -0.03
N LYS A 248 4.06 20.68 -0.15
CA LYS A 248 3.37 21.97 -0.28
C LYS A 248 3.37 22.40 -1.74
N LYS A 249 2.31 23.09 -2.17
CA LYS A 249 2.21 23.65 -3.53
C LYS A 249 2.90 25.00 -3.57
N TYR A 250 3.83 25.16 -4.49
CA TYR A 250 4.56 26.40 -4.74
C TYR A 250 4.27 26.89 -6.17
N SER A 251 4.28 28.21 -6.37
CA SER A 251 4.10 28.81 -7.69
C SER A 251 5.39 29.43 -8.21
N ASP A 252 5.79 29.02 -9.42
CA ASP A 252 6.96 29.56 -10.13
C ASP A 252 6.71 30.97 -10.69
N LYS A 253 5.45 31.46 -10.66
CA LYS A 253 5.06 32.79 -11.17
C LYS A 253 5.25 33.92 -10.16
N ALA A 254 5.56 33.60 -8.91
CA ALA A 254 5.79 34.61 -7.89
C ALA A 254 7.19 35.23 -8.06
N PRO A 255 7.34 36.57 -7.98
CA PRO A 255 8.62 37.23 -8.23
C PRO A 255 9.71 36.72 -7.28
N SER A 256 10.85 36.30 -7.82
CA SER A 256 12.01 35.80 -7.05
C SER A 256 12.69 36.87 -6.19
N THR A 257 12.26 38.13 -6.28
CA THR A 257 12.88 39.30 -5.65
C THR A 257 12.27 39.69 -4.30
N ASP A 258 11.11 39.15 -3.92
CA ASP A 258 10.45 39.50 -2.65
C ASP A 258 10.85 38.54 -1.52
N LYS A 259 11.68 39.02 -0.59
CA LYS A 259 12.19 38.23 0.56
C LYS A 259 11.10 37.80 1.55
N PHE A 260 9.88 38.36 1.45
CA PHE A 260 8.75 38.03 2.32
C PHE A 260 7.67 37.20 1.64
N ALA A 261 7.77 36.97 0.33
CA ALA A 261 6.83 36.11 -0.39
C ALA A 261 7.10 34.65 -0.03
N THR A 262 6.15 33.97 0.60
CA THR A 262 6.28 32.56 0.97
C THR A 262 6.21 31.61 -0.22
N HIS A 263 5.85 32.10 -1.42
CA HIS A 263 5.59 31.33 -2.65
C HIS A 263 4.55 30.17 -2.53
N GLU A 264 4.02 29.94 -1.32
CA GLU A 264 3.06 28.90 -0.97
C GLU A 264 1.64 29.29 -1.43
N ILE A 265 1.00 28.38 -2.16
CA ILE A 265 -0.37 28.57 -2.65
C ILE A 265 -1.36 28.27 -1.52
N LYS A 266 -2.22 29.23 -1.19
CA LYS A 266 -3.40 29.03 -0.34
C LYS A 266 -4.61 28.72 -1.20
N VAL A 267 -5.39 27.72 -0.81
CA VAL A 267 -6.61 27.30 -1.50
C VAL A 267 -7.79 27.57 -0.58
N ASP A 268 -8.71 28.42 -1.03
CA ASP A 268 -9.98 28.70 -0.37
C ASP A 268 -11.12 28.09 -1.18
N TYR A 269 -12.11 27.53 -0.49
CA TYR A 269 -13.25 26.83 -1.11
C TYR A 269 -14.54 27.64 -0.92
N GLU A 270 -15.24 27.91 -2.01
CA GLU A 270 -16.57 28.49 -2.02
C GLU A 270 -17.62 27.43 -2.35
N TYR A 271 -18.70 27.40 -1.59
CA TYR A 271 -19.82 26.47 -1.80
C TYR A 271 -21.00 27.25 -2.37
N LYS A 272 -21.46 26.85 -3.55
CA LYS A 272 -22.54 27.50 -4.30
C LYS A 272 -23.82 26.66 -4.25
N SER A 273 -24.96 27.32 -4.37
CA SER A 273 -26.25 26.62 -4.47
C SER A 273 -26.34 25.84 -5.78
N ILE A 274 -26.96 24.66 -5.75
CA ILE A 274 -27.25 23.88 -6.95
C ILE A 274 -28.33 24.58 -7.81
N GLU A 275 -29.27 25.26 -7.16
CA GLU A 275 -30.36 25.99 -7.83
C GLU A 275 -29.90 27.32 -8.44
N ASP A 276 -28.88 27.96 -7.84
CA ASP A 276 -28.32 29.23 -8.30
C ASP A 276 -26.78 29.24 -8.14
N PRO A 277 -26.03 28.95 -9.23
CA PRO A 277 -24.56 28.92 -9.21
C PRO A 277 -23.88 30.26 -8.90
N ASN A 278 -24.60 31.38 -8.95
CA ASN A 278 -24.05 32.69 -8.61
C ASN A 278 -24.15 33.00 -7.12
N LYS A 279 -24.95 32.22 -6.36
CA LYS A 279 -25.16 32.44 -4.93
C LYS A 279 -24.24 31.57 -4.10
N VAL A 280 -23.27 32.21 -3.43
CA VAL A 280 -22.40 31.58 -2.44
C VAL A 280 -23.18 31.38 -1.14
N VAL A 281 -23.17 30.16 -0.61
CA VAL A 281 -23.85 29.80 0.64
C VAL A 281 -22.88 30.01 1.81
N PRO A 282 -23.19 30.89 2.79
CA PRO A 282 -22.30 31.14 3.92
C PRO A 282 -22.23 29.93 4.87
N PRO A 283 -21.11 29.70 5.59
CA PRO A 283 -20.92 28.56 6.48
C PRO A 283 -22.04 28.37 7.53
N GLU A 284 -22.62 29.47 8.01
CA GLU A 284 -23.69 29.48 9.03
C GLU A 284 -25.00 28.86 8.54
N GLN A 285 -25.24 28.89 7.22
CA GLN A 285 -26.45 28.32 6.60
C GLN A 285 -26.23 26.86 6.15
N ARG A 286 -25.04 26.29 6.38
CA ARG A 286 -24.69 24.94 5.94
C ARG A 286 -25.01 23.94 7.05
N ILE A 287 -25.83 22.96 6.73
CA ILE A 287 -26.13 21.82 7.60
C ILE A 287 -25.64 20.53 6.94
N LYS A 288 -25.18 19.56 7.74
CA LYS A 288 -24.74 18.27 7.21
C LYS A 288 -25.95 17.41 6.88
N GLY A 289 -26.05 16.99 5.62
CA GLY A 289 -27.01 15.99 5.17
C GLY A 289 -26.40 14.59 5.21
N PHE A 290 -27.14 13.63 5.76
CA PHE A 290 -26.79 12.21 5.72
C PHE A 290 -27.74 11.49 4.78
N GLN A 291 -27.20 10.64 3.90
CA GLN A 291 -28.04 9.83 3.03
C GLN A 291 -28.63 8.65 3.82
N TYR A 292 -29.95 8.50 3.75
CA TYR A 292 -30.68 7.36 4.28
C TYR A 292 -31.54 6.78 3.15
N GLY A 293 -30.98 5.79 2.46
CA GLY A 293 -31.53 5.33 1.19
C GLY A 293 -31.54 6.46 0.14
N PRO A 294 -32.66 6.72 -0.56
CA PRO A 294 -32.75 7.78 -1.55
C PRO A 294 -32.93 9.19 -0.94
N GLN A 295 -33.19 9.31 0.36
CA GLN A 295 -33.47 10.58 1.02
C GLN A 295 -32.22 11.17 1.66
N VAL A 296 -32.10 12.50 1.62
CA VAL A 296 -31.08 13.24 2.37
C VAL A 296 -31.71 13.80 3.64
N VAL A 297 -31.25 13.32 4.79
CA VAL A 297 -31.73 13.76 6.10
C VAL A 297 -30.75 14.80 6.65
N PRO A 298 -31.14 16.08 6.75
CA PRO A 298 -30.32 17.09 7.40
C PRO A 298 -30.32 16.88 8.92
N ILE A 299 -29.14 16.82 9.54
CA ILE A 299 -28.99 16.73 11.00
C ILE A 299 -28.05 17.85 11.45
N SER A 300 -28.51 18.65 12.41
CA SER A 300 -27.68 19.72 12.96
C SER A 300 -26.50 19.15 13.76
N SER A 301 -25.43 19.93 13.94
CA SER A 301 -24.27 19.49 14.73
C SER A 301 -24.63 19.23 16.20
N ALA A 302 -25.62 19.95 16.75
CA ALA A 302 -26.08 19.78 18.14
C ALA A 302 -26.85 18.47 18.33
N GLU A 303 -27.77 18.16 17.42
CA GLU A 303 -28.52 16.89 17.44
C GLU A 303 -27.59 15.70 17.23
N LEU A 304 -26.65 15.81 16.28
CA LEU A 304 -25.67 14.76 16.01
C LEU A 304 -24.82 14.45 17.25
N GLU A 305 -24.41 15.47 18.01
CA GLU A 305 -23.63 15.28 19.22
C GLU A 305 -24.45 14.74 20.40
N ALA A 306 -25.77 14.97 20.41
CA ALA A 306 -26.68 14.43 21.41
C ALA A 306 -26.97 12.93 21.21
N VAL A 307 -27.15 12.50 19.95
CA VAL A 307 -27.47 11.09 19.60
C VAL A 307 -26.23 10.20 19.46
N LYS A 308 -25.03 10.78 19.40
CA LYS A 308 -23.79 10.04 19.24
C LYS A 308 -23.53 9.11 20.42
N PHE A 309 -23.19 7.87 20.12
CA PHE A 309 -22.72 6.91 21.12
C PHE A 309 -21.41 7.38 21.78
N LYS A 310 -21.38 7.46 23.11
CA LYS A 310 -20.24 7.96 23.90
C LYS A 310 -19.65 6.85 24.77
N PRO A 311 -18.72 6.04 24.25
CA PRO A 311 -18.12 4.96 25.03
C PRO A 311 -17.06 5.47 26.01
N GLU A 312 -16.95 4.80 27.15
CA GLU A 312 -15.92 5.08 28.16
C GLU A 312 -14.57 4.46 27.79
N LYS A 313 -13.48 5.20 28.01
CA LYS A 313 -12.10 4.73 27.84
C LYS A 313 -11.86 3.49 28.72
N SER A 314 -11.66 2.34 28.09
CA SER A 314 -11.49 1.06 28.79
C SER A 314 -10.95 -0.03 27.85
N VAL A 315 -10.23 -0.99 28.44
CA VAL A 315 -9.89 -2.26 27.79
C VAL A 315 -10.50 -3.37 28.64
N LYS A 316 -11.47 -4.09 28.09
CA LYS A 316 -12.23 -5.13 28.79
C LYS A 316 -12.14 -6.45 28.04
N LEU A 317 -11.91 -7.54 28.76
CA LEU A 317 -12.01 -8.89 28.22
C LEU A 317 -13.49 -9.22 27.92
N LEU A 318 -13.76 -9.72 26.72
CA LEU A 318 -15.07 -10.26 26.35
C LEU A 318 -15.11 -11.78 26.53
N GLY A 319 -14.02 -12.48 26.21
CA GLY A 319 -13.91 -13.92 26.40
C GLY A 319 -12.64 -14.51 25.79
N PHE A 320 -12.48 -15.81 25.94
CA PHE A 320 -11.39 -16.58 25.33
C PHE A 320 -11.96 -17.52 24.26
N THR A 321 -11.20 -17.74 23.20
CA THR A 321 -11.54 -18.69 22.12
C THR A 321 -10.29 -19.47 21.71
N ASP A 322 -10.46 -20.59 21.03
CA ASP A 322 -9.35 -21.30 20.39
C ASP A 322 -8.67 -20.42 19.34
N ALA A 323 -7.34 -20.51 19.25
CA ALA A 323 -6.57 -19.76 18.28
C ALA A 323 -6.99 -20.06 16.83
N SER A 324 -7.47 -21.27 16.55
CA SER A 324 -7.98 -21.69 15.23
C SER A 324 -9.23 -20.94 14.78
N ASN A 325 -10.03 -20.41 15.71
CA ASN A 325 -11.26 -19.69 15.38
C ASN A 325 -10.97 -18.28 14.82
N VAL A 326 -9.76 -17.75 15.06
CA VAL A 326 -9.35 -16.43 14.59
C VAL A 326 -8.34 -16.59 13.46
N MET A 327 -8.83 -16.50 12.23
CA MET A 327 -7.99 -16.65 11.04
C MET A 327 -7.22 -15.37 10.73
N ARG A 328 -5.99 -15.53 10.21
CA ARG A 328 -5.08 -14.40 9.93
C ARG A 328 -5.67 -13.36 8.98
N HIS A 329 -6.50 -13.78 8.02
CA HIS A 329 -7.13 -12.89 7.04
C HIS A 329 -8.27 -12.04 7.63
N TYR A 330 -8.67 -12.27 8.89
CA TYR A 330 -9.60 -11.39 9.61
C TYR A 330 -8.92 -10.15 10.19
N TYR A 331 -7.60 -10.08 10.25
CA TYR A 331 -6.94 -8.94 10.88
C TYR A 331 -7.14 -7.66 10.07
N LEU A 332 -7.63 -6.61 10.75
CA LEU A 332 -7.72 -5.26 10.23
C LEU A 332 -6.62 -4.38 10.82
N LYS A 333 -6.18 -3.39 10.02
CA LYS A 333 -5.28 -2.29 10.43
C LYS A 333 -3.90 -2.75 10.95
N ASP A 334 -3.16 -1.79 11.53
CA ASP A 334 -1.85 -1.98 12.16
C ASP A 334 -1.91 -2.92 13.39
N VAL A 335 -0.78 -3.56 13.69
CA VAL A 335 -0.62 -4.40 14.90
C VAL A 335 -0.17 -3.53 16.08
N ASN A 336 -0.81 -3.74 17.22
CA ASN A 336 -0.41 -3.14 18.49
C ASN A 336 0.21 -4.20 19.42
N ILE A 337 1.01 -3.75 20.39
CA ILE A 337 1.58 -4.60 21.43
C ILE A 337 1.11 -4.13 22.79
N PHE A 338 0.63 -5.07 23.59
CA PHE A 338 0.23 -4.87 24.98
C PHE A 338 1.37 -5.32 25.87
N ILE A 339 1.86 -4.40 26.69
CA ILE A 339 2.86 -4.67 27.73
C ILE A 339 2.30 -4.30 29.08
N ALA A 340 2.79 -4.95 30.13
CA ALA A 340 2.51 -4.52 31.49
C ALA A 340 3.12 -3.14 31.74
N GLU A 341 2.53 -2.37 32.66
CA GLU A 341 3.09 -1.08 33.07
C GLU A 341 4.58 -1.22 33.45
N PRO A 342 5.50 -0.52 32.75
CA PRO A 342 6.92 -0.62 33.02
C PRO A 342 7.24 -0.24 34.47
N GLY A 343 8.00 -1.09 35.16
CA GLY A 343 8.36 -0.92 36.57
C GLY A 343 7.38 -1.56 37.56
N ASN A 344 6.17 -1.95 37.12
CA ASN A 344 5.19 -2.61 37.97
C ASN A 344 5.37 -4.15 37.94
N LYS A 345 6.17 -4.67 38.88
CA LYS A 345 6.49 -6.11 38.97
C LYS A 345 5.25 -7.01 39.06
N LYS A 346 4.20 -6.57 39.78
CA LYS A 346 2.96 -7.34 39.93
C LYS A 346 2.20 -7.43 38.61
N ALA A 347 2.10 -6.33 37.87
CA ALA A 347 1.45 -6.32 36.57
C ALA A 347 2.23 -7.15 35.54
N ILE A 348 3.57 -7.08 35.56
CA ILE A 348 4.44 -7.88 34.68
C ILE A 348 4.20 -9.37 34.94
N LEU A 349 4.25 -9.81 36.19
CA LEU A 349 4.02 -11.21 36.56
C LEU A 349 2.63 -11.69 36.14
N ALA A 350 1.59 -10.90 36.41
CA ALA A 350 0.21 -11.26 36.06
C ALA A 350 0.00 -11.37 34.54
N LEU A 351 0.54 -10.43 33.77
CA LEU A 351 0.42 -10.45 32.31
C LEU A 351 1.21 -11.62 31.68
N SER A 352 2.41 -11.90 32.19
CA SER A 352 3.22 -13.05 31.77
C SER A 352 2.55 -14.39 32.08
N ALA A 353 2.00 -14.54 33.29
CA ALA A 353 1.27 -15.75 33.66
C ALA A 353 0.07 -15.99 32.73
N LEU A 354 -0.67 -14.93 32.40
CA LEU A 354 -1.78 -15.01 31.45
C LEU A 354 -1.30 -15.39 30.03
N ALA A 355 -0.23 -14.76 29.54
CA ALA A 355 0.28 -15.02 28.20
C ALA A 355 0.76 -16.47 28.04
N ARG A 356 1.49 -16.99 29.04
CA ARG A 356 1.97 -18.38 29.05
C ARG A 356 0.83 -19.38 29.16
N ALA A 357 -0.15 -19.15 30.03
CA ALA A 357 -1.33 -20.02 30.14
C ALA A 357 -2.13 -20.06 28.84
N MET A 358 -2.35 -18.90 28.20
CA MET A 358 -3.01 -18.83 26.89
C MET A 358 -2.23 -19.58 25.81
N LYS A 359 -0.90 -19.50 25.83
CA LYS A 359 -0.03 -20.21 24.87
C LYS A 359 -0.09 -21.72 25.08
N GLU A 360 -0.05 -22.20 26.32
CA GLU A 360 -0.15 -23.62 26.67
C GLU A 360 -1.50 -24.21 26.27
N MET A 361 -2.58 -23.47 26.49
CA MET A 361 -3.95 -23.90 26.15
C MET A 361 -4.33 -23.65 24.68
N ASN A 362 -3.42 -23.08 23.87
CA ASN A 362 -3.69 -22.64 22.49
C ASN A 362 -4.94 -21.74 22.35
N LYS A 363 -5.13 -20.84 23.33
CA LYS A 363 -6.25 -19.89 23.39
C LYS A 363 -5.80 -18.47 23.04
N VAL A 364 -6.73 -17.69 22.52
CA VAL A 364 -6.60 -16.23 22.31
C VAL A 364 -7.73 -15.51 23.05
N ALA A 365 -7.53 -14.23 23.37
CA ALA A 365 -8.50 -13.44 24.12
C ALA A 365 -9.15 -12.38 23.23
N ILE A 366 -10.48 -12.30 23.24
CA ILE A 366 -11.23 -11.25 22.54
C ILE A 366 -11.46 -10.10 23.51
N VAL A 367 -11.10 -8.89 23.10
CA VAL A 367 -11.13 -7.71 23.95
C VAL A 367 -11.86 -6.55 23.29
N ARG A 368 -12.60 -5.80 24.11
CA ARG A 368 -13.22 -4.51 23.78
C ARG A 368 -12.26 -3.40 24.18
N CYS A 369 -11.91 -2.53 23.25
CA CYS A 369 -10.96 -1.44 23.45
C CYS A 369 -11.54 -0.08 23.06
N VAL A 370 -11.40 0.87 23.96
CA VAL A 370 -11.64 2.30 23.74
C VAL A 370 -10.41 3.04 24.26
N TRP A 371 -9.60 3.57 23.34
CA TRP A 371 -8.24 4.00 23.64
C TRP A 371 -8.19 5.36 24.35
N ARG A 372 -9.11 6.26 24.00
CA ARG A 372 -9.12 7.66 24.45
C ARG A 372 -10.48 8.06 25.00
N GLN A 373 -10.49 8.99 25.95
CA GLN A 373 -11.73 9.62 26.42
C GLN A 373 -12.36 10.42 25.26
N GLY A 374 -13.67 10.28 25.06
CA GLY A 374 -14.39 10.94 23.97
C GLY A 374 -14.17 10.32 22.58
N GLN A 375 -13.51 9.16 22.49
CA GLN A 375 -13.48 8.37 21.26
C GLN A 375 -14.91 7.92 20.92
N GLY A 376 -15.39 8.18 19.70
CA GLY A 376 -16.78 7.90 19.30
C GLY A 376 -17.05 6.45 18.87
N ASN A 377 -16.03 5.61 18.76
CA ASN A 377 -16.14 4.23 18.28
C ASN A 377 -15.47 3.24 19.23
N VAL A 378 -15.98 2.01 19.24
CA VAL A 378 -15.40 0.88 19.97
C VAL A 378 -14.57 0.05 19.00
N VAL A 379 -13.42 -0.43 19.46
CA VAL A 379 -12.59 -1.37 18.71
C VAL A 379 -12.71 -2.73 19.38
N VAL A 380 -13.02 -3.76 18.62
CA VAL A 380 -12.91 -5.15 19.07
C VAL A 380 -11.67 -5.75 18.44
N GLY A 381 -10.92 -6.54 19.20
CA GLY A 381 -9.74 -7.20 18.67
C GLY A 381 -9.36 -8.43 19.47
N VAL A 382 -8.35 -9.12 18.96
CA VAL A 382 -7.79 -10.34 19.55
C VAL A 382 -6.44 -10.03 20.19
N LEU A 383 -6.20 -10.60 21.37
CA LEU A 383 -4.89 -10.68 22.02
C LEU A 383 -4.31 -12.07 21.78
N THR A 384 -3.19 -12.11 21.07
CA THR A 384 -2.41 -13.33 20.81
C THR A 384 -1.17 -13.32 21.69
N PRO A 385 -0.90 -14.39 22.47
CA PRO A 385 0.22 -14.43 23.40
C PRO A 385 1.56 -14.38 22.66
N ASN A 386 2.44 -13.47 23.10
CA ASN A 386 3.80 -13.31 22.62
C ASN A 386 4.77 -13.55 23.79
N VAL A 387 5.19 -14.81 23.94
CA VAL A 387 6.09 -15.27 25.00
C VAL A 387 7.53 -15.02 24.57
N SER A 388 8.34 -14.45 25.46
CA SER A 388 9.75 -14.18 25.22
C SER A 388 10.62 -15.31 25.78
N ASP A 389 11.58 -15.78 24.98
CA ASP A 389 12.59 -16.75 25.42
C ASP A 389 13.73 -16.11 26.21
N LYS A 390 13.84 -14.77 26.19
CA LYS A 390 14.90 -14.02 26.89
C LYS A 390 14.47 -13.65 28.31
N ASP A 391 15.29 -14.01 29.31
CA ASP A 391 15.04 -13.72 30.73
C ASP A 391 14.80 -12.24 31.04
N ASN A 392 15.44 -11.35 30.28
CA ASN A 392 15.35 -9.89 30.50
C ASN A 392 14.17 -9.22 29.78
N THR A 393 13.36 -9.95 29.00
CA THR A 393 12.23 -9.38 28.25
C THR A 393 10.91 -9.97 28.75
N PRO A 394 10.01 -9.16 29.32
CA PRO A 394 8.73 -9.65 29.79
C PRO A 394 7.85 -10.09 28.62
N ASP A 395 6.98 -11.07 28.87
CA ASP A 395 5.98 -11.52 27.91
C ASP A 395 4.98 -10.40 27.59
N SER A 396 4.34 -10.50 26.43
CA SER A 396 3.43 -9.47 25.90
C SER A 396 2.30 -10.10 25.10
N PHE A 397 1.39 -9.27 24.58
CA PHE A 397 0.39 -9.70 23.61
C PHE A 397 0.46 -8.89 22.34
N TYR A 398 0.32 -9.55 21.19
CA TYR A 398 -0.03 -8.88 19.95
C TYR A 398 -1.52 -8.63 19.92
N PHE A 399 -1.91 -7.42 19.56
CA PHE A 399 -3.28 -7.02 19.38
C PHE A 399 -3.56 -6.72 17.92
N ASN A 400 -4.51 -7.45 17.36
CA ASN A 400 -5.02 -7.26 16.01
C ASN A 400 -6.50 -6.89 16.09
N ILE A 401 -6.91 -5.89 15.30
CA ILE A 401 -8.32 -5.47 15.24
C ILE A 401 -9.08 -6.52 14.44
N LEU A 402 -10.27 -6.88 14.92
CA LEU A 402 -11.18 -7.79 14.24
C LEU A 402 -12.31 -7.01 13.56
N PRO A 403 -12.87 -7.53 12.46
CA PRO A 403 -13.98 -6.91 11.75
C PRO A 403 -15.25 -6.99 12.57
N PHE A 404 -16.11 -5.98 12.42
CA PHE A 404 -17.52 -6.12 12.74
C PHE A 404 -18.25 -6.84 11.60
N ALA A 405 -19.51 -7.23 11.82
CA ALA A 405 -20.30 -7.92 10.81
C ALA A 405 -20.42 -7.09 9.51
N GLU A 406 -20.49 -5.76 9.64
CA GLU A 406 -20.60 -4.80 8.54
C GLU A 406 -19.30 -4.65 7.73
N ASP A 407 -18.15 -5.06 8.29
CA ASP A 407 -16.86 -5.02 7.59
C ASP A 407 -16.64 -6.25 6.68
N VAL A 408 -17.38 -7.34 6.91
CA VAL A 408 -17.22 -8.61 6.19
C VAL A 408 -18.00 -8.56 4.87
N ARG A 409 -17.34 -8.94 3.77
CA ARG A 409 -17.96 -9.06 2.44
C ARG A 409 -18.02 -10.51 2.02
N GLU A 410 -19.23 -11.03 1.89
CA GLU A 410 -19.47 -12.42 1.47
C GLU A 410 -19.53 -12.51 -0.05
N PHE A 411 -18.38 -12.78 -0.67
CA PHE A 411 -18.32 -13.11 -2.09
C PHE A 411 -18.31 -14.63 -2.28
N GLN A 412 -19.22 -15.13 -3.10
CA GLN A 412 -19.27 -16.55 -3.43
C GLN A 412 -18.40 -16.82 -4.66
N PHE A 413 -17.44 -17.72 -4.51
CA PHE A 413 -16.56 -18.19 -5.58
C PHE A 413 -16.70 -19.71 -5.74
N PRO A 414 -16.73 -20.25 -6.97
CA PRO A 414 -16.67 -21.68 -7.19
C PRO A 414 -15.39 -22.29 -6.62
N SER A 415 -15.49 -23.47 -5.99
CA SER A 415 -14.31 -24.20 -5.51
C SER A 415 -13.50 -24.77 -6.68
N PHE A 416 -12.18 -24.58 -6.64
CA PHE A 416 -11.27 -25.17 -7.62
C PHE A 416 -11.32 -26.71 -7.62
N SER A 417 -11.63 -27.34 -6.48
CA SER A 417 -11.74 -28.81 -6.37
C SER A 417 -12.95 -29.39 -7.12
N ASN A 418 -13.98 -28.57 -7.35
CA ASN A 418 -15.20 -28.99 -8.03
C ASN A 418 -15.12 -28.79 -9.56
N LEU A 419 -13.99 -28.28 -10.06
CA LEU A 419 -13.78 -28.13 -11.49
C LEU A 419 -13.67 -29.51 -12.16
N PRO A 420 -14.09 -29.64 -13.43
CA PRO A 420 -13.96 -30.88 -14.19
C PRO A 420 -12.51 -31.38 -14.18
N SER A 421 -12.31 -32.70 -14.24
CA SER A 421 -10.97 -33.32 -14.27
C SER A 421 -10.08 -32.80 -15.40
N SER A 422 -10.67 -32.27 -16.48
CA SER A 422 -9.94 -31.62 -17.58
C SER A 422 -9.30 -30.27 -17.23
N MET A 423 -9.76 -29.63 -16.16
CA MET A 423 -9.23 -28.35 -15.64
C MET A 423 -8.41 -28.54 -14.36
N GLN A 424 -8.35 -29.75 -13.82
CA GLN A 424 -7.48 -30.06 -12.69
C GLN A 424 -6.04 -30.27 -13.18
N PRO A 425 -5.03 -29.83 -12.41
CA PRO A 425 -3.63 -30.00 -12.79
C PRO A 425 -3.27 -31.50 -12.82
N ASN A 426 -2.55 -31.91 -13.86
CA ASN A 426 -1.98 -33.26 -13.92
C ASN A 426 -0.66 -33.34 -13.11
N GLU A 427 -0.15 -34.56 -12.89
CA GLU A 427 1.08 -34.79 -12.12
C GLU A 427 2.30 -34.04 -12.67
N LYS A 428 2.42 -33.93 -14.01
CA LYS A 428 3.53 -33.19 -14.65
C LYS A 428 3.44 -31.69 -14.41
N GLN A 429 2.23 -31.14 -14.43
CA GLN A 429 1.96 -29.73 -14.14
C GLN A 429 2.22 -29.41 -12.68
N GLN A 430 1.84 -30.31 -11.78
CA GLN A 430 2.13 -30.18 -10.35
C GLN A 430 3.64 -30.22 -10.08
N ASP A 431 4.36 -31.21 -10.62
CA ASP A 431 5.82 -31.32 -10.47
C ASP A 431 6.56 -30.09 -11.04
N ALA A 432 6.15 -29.60 -12.21
CA ALA A 432 6.72 -28.37 -12.77
C ALA A 432 6.45 -27.14 -11.90
N ALA A 433 5.27 -27.04 -11.29
CA ALA A 433 4.94 -25.97 -10.36
C ALA A 433 5.73 -26.08 -9.03
N ASP A 434 5.89 -27.28 -8.49
CA ASP A 434 6.65 -27.54 -7.27
C ASP A 434 8.13 -27.17 -7.44
N LYS A 435 8.74 -27.56 -8.59
CA LYS A 435 10.09 -27.15 -8.96
C LYS A 435 10.24 -25.63 -9.06
N LEU A 436 9.22 -24.94 -9.60
CA LEU A 436 9.23 -23.48 -9.68
C LEU A 436 9.17 -22.83 -8.29
N VAL A 437 8.33 -23.34 -7.39
CA VAL A 437 8.23 -22.84 -6.01
C VAL A 437 9.53 -23.05 -5.26
N GLN A 438 10.15 -24.23 -5.37
CA GLN A 438 11.46 -24.53 -4.76
C GLN A 438 12.57 -23.62 -5.32
N MET A 439 12.54 -23.34 -6.62
CA MET A 439 13.50 -22.45 -7.28
C MET A 439 13.40 -21.00 -6.76
N LEU A 440 12.19 -20.52 -6.48
CA LEU A 440 11.92 -19.14 -6.04
C LEU A 440 11.84 -18.97 -4.51
N ASP A 441 12.28 -19.98 -3.75
CA ASP A 441 12.28 -19.92 -2.30
C ASP A 441 13.24 -18.84 -1.78
N LEU A 442 12.68 -17.87 -1.04
CA LEU A 442 13.43 -16.76 -0.45
C LEU A 442 13.97 -17.08 0.95
N ALA A 443 13.58 -18.22 1.54
CA ALA A 443 14.03 -18.66 2.86
C ALA A 443 14.51 -20.14 2.85
N PRO A 444 15.51 -20.48 2.03
CA PRO A 444 15.96 -21.87 1.90
C PRO A 444 16.55 -22.39 3.22
N PRO A 445 16.34 -23.68 3.54
CA PRO A 445 16.77 -24.26 4.82
C PRO A 445 18.29 -24.16 5.00
N GLY A 446 18.71 -23.68 6.17
CA GLY A 446 20.13 -23.52 6.51
C GLY A 446 20.80 -22.25 5.95
N LYS A 447 20.06 -21.36 5.29
CA LYS A 447 20.54 -20.04 4.86
C LYS A 447 19.66 -18.93 5.46
N GLN A 448 20.20 -17.72 5.54
CA GLN A 448 19.41 -16.56 5.94
C GLN A 448 18.37 -16.22 4.86
N GLU A 449 17.18 -15.78 5.28
CA GLU A 449 16.15 -15.23 4.41
C GLU A 449 16.73 -14.07 3.56
N VAL A 450 16.44 -14.05 2.25
CA VAL A 450 17.03 -13.10 1.29
C VAL A 450 16.45 -11.69 1.47
N LEU A 451 15.13 -11.59 1.72
CA LEU A 451 14.39 -10.34 1.89
C LEU A 451 13.67 -10.31 3.25
N PRO A 452 14.42 -10.31 4.37
CA PRO A 452 13.82 -10.32 5.69
C PRO A 452 13.04 -9.02 5.93
N PRO A 453 11.74 -9.07 6.32
CA PRO A 453 10.90 -7.88 6.42
C PRO A 453 11.45 -6.80 7.37
N ASP A 454 12.13 -7.20 8.45
CA ASP A 454 12.69 -6.28 9.45
C ASP A 454 13.94 -5.51 8.94
N PHE A 455 14.60 -6.00 7.89
CA PHE A 455 15.80 -5.38 7.31
C PHE A 455 15.63 -5.01 5.82
N THR A 456 14.44 -5.18 5.26
CA THR A 456 14.14 -4.77 3.89
C THR A 456 13.40 -3.42 3.93
N PRO A 457 14.06 -2.30 3.54
CA PRO A 457 13.43 -0.99 3.55
C PRO A 457 12.40 -0.86 2.43
N ASN A 458 11.47 0.09 2.56
CA ASN A 458 10.52 0.41 1.49
C ASN A 458 11.26 1.02 0.28
N PRO A 459 11.34 0.33 -0.88
CA PRO A 459 12.16 0.79 -2.01
C PRO A 459 11.65 2.10 -2.63
N VAL A 460 10.36 2.39 -2.51
CA VAL A 460 9.77 3.62 -3.04
C VAL A 460 10.21 4.83 -2.22
N LEU A 461 10.20 4.72 -0.89
CA LEU A 461 10.71 5.75 0.00
C LEU A 461 12.21 5.96 -0.19
N GLU A 462 12.98 4.88 -0.33
CA GLU A 462 14.42 4.98 -0.58
C GLU A 462 14.74 5.69 -1.89
N ARG A 463 14.04 5.34 -2.98
CA ARG A 463 14.18 6.04 -4.26
C ARG A 463 13.83 7.52 -4.13
N TYR A 464 12.76 7.84 -3.41
CA TYR A 464 12.32 9.22 -3.20
C TYR A 464 13.39 10.07 -2.49
N TYR A 465 13.97 9.61 -1.38
CA TYR A 465 14.99 10.39 -0.66
C TYR A 465 16.31 10.49 -1.43
N ARG A 466 16.72 9.42 -2.14
CA ARG A 466 17.91 9.46 -3.00
C ARG A 466 17.74 10.50 -4.11
N TYR A 467 16.56 10.54 -4.75
CA TYR A 467 16.26 11.53 -5.78
C TYR A 467 16.13 12.94 -5.20
N LEU A 468 15.54 13.11 -4.03
CA LEU A 468 15.46 14.41 -3.35
C LEU A 468 16.84 15.00 -3.09
N ASN A 469 17.79 14.19 -2.62
CA ASN A 469 19.18 14.62 -2.40
C ASN A 469 19.91 14.94 -3.72
N LEU A 470 19.63 14.19 -4.79
CA LEU A 470 20.20 14.49 -6.09
C LEU A 470 19.68 15.83 -6.60
N LYS A 471 18.36 16.04 -6.53
CA LYS A 471 17.70 17.27 -6.97
C LYS A 471 18.06 18.48 -6.12
N SER A 472 18.38 18.31 -4.83
CA SER A 472 18.86 19.42 -3.99
C SER A 472 20.25 19.91 -4.41
N LYS A 473 21.12 19.02 -4.88
CA LYS A 473 22.45 19.39 -5.42
C LYS A 473 22.39 19.86 -6.88
N HIS A 474 21.49 19.27 -7.65
CA HIS A 474 21.33 19.54 -9.08
C HIS A 474 19.83 19.73 -9.40
N PRO A 475 19.31 20.98 -9.33
CA PRO A 475 17.88 21.25 -9.51
C PRO A 475 17.28 20.72 -10.81
N ASP A 476 18.07 20.74 -11.90
CA ASP A 476 17.66 20.34 -13.24
C ASP A 476 17.88 18.84 -13.54
N ALA A 477 18.34 18.07 -12.55
CA ALA A 477 18.66 16.68 -12.79
C ALA A 477 17.42 15.81 -13.00
N ALA A 478 17.46 14.98 -14.02
CA ALA A 478 16.42 13.99 -14.31
C ALA A 478 16.37 12.87 -13.27
N VAL A 479 15.24 12.17 -13.21
CA VAL A 479 15.07 10.99 -12.34
C VAL A 479 16.07 9.90 -12.73
N SER A 480 16.98 9.57 -11.82
CA SER A 480 17.97 8.52 -12.04
C SER A 480 17.34 7.12 -12.16
N PRO A 481 17.99 6.20 -12.90
CA PRO A 481 17.59 4.80 -12.93
C PRO A 481 17.68 4.15 -11.53
N LEU A 482 16.97 3.05 -11.34
CA LEU A 482 17.04 2.27 -10.10
C LEU A 482 18.48 1.77 -9.88
N ASP A 483 19.02 2.03 -8.70
CA ASP A 483 20.30 1.49 -8.23
C ASP A 483 20.18 -0.03 -7.97
N GLU A 484 21.28 -0.75 -8.13
CA GLU A 484 21.31 -2.21 -8.07
C GLU A 484 20.74 -2.78 -6.76
N THR A 485 20.96 -2.11 -5.61
CA THR A 485 20.43 -2.59 -4.33
C THR A 485 18.91 -2.54 -4.29
N LEU A 486 18.29 -1.55 -4.95
CA LEU A 486 16.83 -1.43 -5.01
C LEU A 486 16.25 -2.39 -6.05
N ARG A 487 16.94 -2.60 -7.18
CA ARG A 487 16.55 -3.62 -8.18
C ARG A 487 16.49 -5.01 -7.56
N LYS A 488 17.47 -5.39 -6.72
CA LYS A 488 17.45 -6.66 -5.97
C LYS A 488 16.21 -6.86 -5.08
N ILE A 489 15.52 -5.77 -4.69
CA ILE A 489 14.29 -5.83 -3.89
C ILE A 489 13.05 -5.89 -4.80
N THR A 490 13.06 -5.18 -5.93
CA THR A 490 11.87 -4.99 -6.78
C THR A 490 11.79 -5.92 -7.99
N GLU A 491 12.92 -6.50 -8.39
CA GLU A 491 13.07 -7.31 -9.61
C GLU A 491 13.56 -8.73 -9.26
N PRO A 492 13.19 -9.75 -10.05
CA PRO A 492 13.67 -11.11 -9.83
C PRO A 492 15.17 -11.22 -10.16
N ASP A 493 15.86 -12.14 -9.46
CA ASP A 493 17.29 -12.37 -9.67
C ASP A 493 17.56 -12.99 -11.06
N VAL A 494 18.19 -12.21 -11.93
CA VAL A 494 18.54 -12.60 -13.31
C VAL A 494 19.50 -13.79 -13.34
N GLU A 495 20.42 -13.89 -12.38
CA GLU A 495 21.34 -15.03 -12.31
C GLU A 495 20.59 -16.30 -11.93
N LEU A 496 19.66 -16.21 -10.97
CA LEU A 496 18.83 -17.34 -10.55
C LEU A 496 17.94 -17.83 -11.70
N LEU A 497 17.30 -16.91 -12.43
CA LEU A 497 16.47 -17.24 -13.59
C LEU A 497 17.27 -17.86 -14.74
N SER A 498 18.48 -17.35 -15.00
CA SER A 498 19.32 -17.86 -16.09
C SER A 498 19.88 -19.26 -15.79
N ARG A 499 20.30 -19.53 -14.54
CA ARG A 499 20.76 -20.85 -14.10
C ARG A 499 19.66 -21.91 -14.18
N ASN A 500 18.41 -21.52 -13.94
CA ASN A 500 17.26 -22.44 -13.88
C ASN A 500 16.33 -22.32 -15.09
N LYS A 501 16.84 -21.84 -16.23
CA LYS A 501 16.05 -21.64 -17.45
C LYS A 501 15.31 -22.91 -17.90
N SER A 502 15.91 -24.08 -17.69
CA SER A 502 15.28 -25.38 -18.00
C SER A 502 13.97 -25.61 -17.26
N ILE A 503 13.88 -25.21 -15.99
CA ILE A 503 12.66 -25.34 -15.16
C ILE A 503 11.56 -24.42 -15.69
N ILE A 504 11.92 -23.19 -16.06
CA ILE A 504 10.98 -22.21 -16.63
C ILE A 504 10.46 -22.71 -17.99
N ASP A 505 11.34 -23.26 -18.82
CA ASP A 505 10.96 -23.83 -20.11
C ASP A 505 10.10 -25.09 -19.96
N GLU A 506 10.34 -25.93 -18.95
CA GLU A 506 9.50 -27.08 -18.59
C GLU A 506 8.09 -26.63 -18.20
N LEU A 507 7.96 -25.65 -17.31
CA LEU A 507 6.68 -25.07 -16.92
C LEU A 507 5.92 -24.52 -18.15
N ARG A 508 6.59 -23.76 -19.01
CA ARG A 508 5.99 -23.19 -20.21
C ARG A 508 5.49 -24.25 -21.19
N ARG A 509 6.15 -25.41 -21.26
CA ARG A 509 5.69 -26.54 -22.09
C ARG A 509 4.50 -27.27 -21.47
N SER A 510 4.42 -27.32 -20.13
CA SER A 510 3.35 -27.99 -19.39
C SER A 510 2.03 -27.21 -19.34
N PHE A 511 2.08 -25.87 -19.49
CA PHE A 511 0.91 -25.00 -19.43
C PHE A 511 0.68 -24.27 -20.77
N GLU A 512 -0.36 -24.67 -21.52
CA GLU A 512 -0.76 -24.01 -22.76
C GLU A 512 -1.52 -22.70 -22.45
N LEU A 513 -0.89 -21.56 -22.72
CA LEU A 513 -1.52 -20.25 -22.59
C LEU A 513 -2.01 -19.78 -23.97
N LYS A 514 -3.31 -19.48 -24.07
CA LYS A 514 -3.94 -18.90 -25.27
C LYS A 514 -4.40 -17.49 -24.98
N ASP A 515 -3.98 -16.55 -25.82
CA ASP A 515 -4.49 -15.19 -25.77
C ASP A 515 -5.96 -15.19 -26.16
N ASN A 516 -6.81 -14.60 -25.31
CA ASN A 516 -8.22 -14.41 -25.64
C ASN A 516 -8.40 -13.09 -26.41
N PRO A 517 -8.66 -13.11 -27.74
CA PRO A 517 -8.76 -11.91 -28.54
C PRO A 517 -9.94 -11.01 -28.15
N LYS A 518 -10.99 -11.56 -27.50
CA LYS A 518 -12.20 -10.82 -27.10
C LYS A 518 -11.99 -9.93 -25.86
N LEU A 519 -10.88 -10.09 -25.14
CA LEU A 519 -10.55 -9.36 -23.92
C LEU A 519 -9.34 -8.44 -24.06
N LYS A 520 -8.90 -8.13 -25.29
CA LYS A 520 -8.11 -6.92 -25.52
C LYS A 520 -9.02 -5.71 -25.27
N LYS A 521 -9.31 -5.42 -23.99
CA LYS A 521 -9.48 -4.02 -23.55
C LYS A 521 -8.32 -3.30 -24.21
N SER A 522 -8.59 -2.27 -25.02
CA SER A 522 -7.50 -1.49 -25.58
C SER A 522 -6.67 -1.07 -24.37
N ALA A 523 -5.47 -1.64 -24.21
CA ALA A 523 -4.48 -1.05 -23.35
C ALA A 523 -4.50 0.40 -23.80
N ARG A 524 -4.84 1.34 -22.91
CA ARG A 524 -4.57 2.74 -23.16
C ARG A 524 -3.11 2.72 -23.60
N ARG A 525 -2.88 2.88 -24.90
CA ARG A 525 -1.56 3.24 -25.40
C ARG A 525 -1.34 4.54 -24.68
N ILE A 526 -0.57 4.48 -23.59
CA ILE A 526 0.19 5.64 -23.16
C ILE A 526 0.92 5.99 -24.45
N LYS A 527 0.41 7.01 -25.15
CA LYS A 527 1.17 7.65 -26.21
C LYS A 527 2.44 8.05 -25.48
N GLU A 528 3.53 7.35 -25.73
CA GLU A 528 4.86 7.93 -25.52
C GLU A 528 4.79 9.27 -26.23
N ARG A 529 4.65 10.36 -25.45
CA ARG A 529 4.73 11.70 -25.98
C ARG A 529 6.12 11.81 -26.60
N PRO A 530 6.24 12.10 -27.91
CA PRO A 530 7.51 12.51 -28.46
C PRO A 530 7.98 13.71 -27.64
N SER A 531 9.21 13.63 -27.15
CA SER A 531 9.91 14.73 -26.51
C SER A 531 9.80 15.98 -27.39
N GLY A 532 9.20 17.04 -26.86
CA GLY A 532 9.29 18.40 -27.43
C GLY A 532 7.95 19.03 -27.80
N SER A 533 7.32 19.68 -26.82
CA SER A 533 6.79 21.05 -26.90
C SER A 533 5.93 21.29 -25.67
N ASP A 534 6.33 22.30 -24.89
CA ASP A 534 5.68 22.77 -23.67
C ASP A 534 4.17 22.95 -23.84
N GLU A 535 3.41 22.31 -22.95
CA GLU A 535 2.20 22.81 -22.26
C GLU A 535 1.48 21.60 -21.63
N GLU A 536 1.82 21.30 -20.38
CA GLU A 536 1.11 20.28 -19.59
C GLU A 536 0.62 20.88 -18.26
N ARG A 537 -0.71 20.98 -18.14
CA ARG A 537 -1.43 21.11 -16.87
C ARG A 537 -1.40 19.74 -16.18
N GLU A 538 -0.80 19.68 -14.99
CA GLU A 538 -0.81 18.49 -14.13
C GLU A 538 -1.99 18.51 -13.15
N GLU A 539 -2.93 17.56 -13.29
CA GLU A 539 -3.92 17.24 -12.25
C GLU A 539 -3.34 16.19 -11.28
N PHE A 540 -3.34 16.53 -9.99
CA PHE A 540 -2.99 15.66 -8.88
C PHE A 540 -4.24 15.06 -8.24
N ASP A 541 -4.27 13.74 -8.14
CA ASP A 541 -5.31 12.95 -7.47
C ASP A 541 -5.13 12.98 -5.94
N LYS A 542 -6.19 13.35 -5.21
CA LYS A 542 -6.38 13.11 -3.78
C LYS A 542 -7.82 12.70 -3.54
N ASP A 543 -7.95 11.54 -2.91
CA ASP A 543 -9.02 11.04 -2.06
C ASP A 543 -10.48 11.19 -2.54
N ALA A 544 -11.08 10.02 -2.74
CA ALA A 544 -12.50 9.78 -2.92
C ALA A 544 -13.35 10.38 -1.78
N ASP A 545 -13.99 11.50 -2.06
CA ASP A 545 -15.42 11.76 -1.81
C ASP A 545 -15.72 13.21 -2.21
N VAL A 546 -16.02 13.42 -3.50
CA VAL A 546 -16.97 14.40 -4.09
C VAL A 546 -16.89 14.14 -5.60
N LYS A 547 -17.68 13.21 -6.13
CA LYS A 547 -17.95 13.12 -7.58
C LYS A 547 -19.43 13.38 -7.83
N ALA A 548 -19.77 14.65 -7.83
CA ALA A 548 -20.84 15.19 -8.65
C ALA A 548 -20.50 16.66 -8.87
N ILE A 549 -20.54 17.07 -10.15
CA ILE A 549 -20.41 18.46 -10.61
C ILE A 549 -18.94 18.95 -10.66
N ASP A 550 -18.26 18.73 -11.79
CA ASP A 550 -18.09 19.76 -12.82
C ASP A 550 -17.13 19.25 -13.92
N SER A 551 -17.63 19.15 -15.15
CA SER A 551 -16.78 18.95 -16.33
C SER A 551 -17.52 19.47 -17.58
N MET A 552 -17.64 20.78 -17.65
CA MET A 552 -17.65 21.57 -18.88
C MET A 552 -16.44 22.49 -18.75
N GLU A 553 -15.37 22.29 -19.52
CA GLU A 553 -15.04 23.04 -20.74
C GLU A 553 -13.54 22.76 -21.01
N TYR A 554 -12.94 22.66 -22.19
CA TYR A 554 -13.30 22.69 -23.60
C TYR A 554 -12.11 22.02 -24.30
N SER A 555 -12.34 20.99 -25.11
CA SER A 555 -11.48 20.75 -26.28
C SER A 555 -12.43 20.45 -27.43
N ALA A 556 -12.40 21.32 -28.43
CA ALA A 556 -13.33 21.32 -29.54
C ALA A 556 -13.18 20.03 -30.38
N LYS A 557 -13.98 19.03 -30.01
CA LYS A 557 -14.60 18.08 -30.92
C LYS A 557 -16.06 18.09 -30.53
N THR A 558 -16.92 18.58 -31.40
CA THR A 558 -18.37 18.54 -31.25
C THR A 558 -18.79 17.10 -30.98
N GLU A 559 -19.03 16.74 -29.72
CA GLU A 559 -19.47 15.40 -29.37
C GLU A 559 -20.97 15.32 -29.62
N VAL A 560 -21.40 14.38 -30.44
CA VAL A 560 -22.79 14.27 -30.91
C VAL A 560 -23.73 13.88 -29.77
N GLU A 561 -24.63 14.78 -29.37
CA GLU A 561 -25.56 14.58 -28.24
C GLU A 561 -26.92 13.99 -28.65
N GLU A 562 -27.22 14.01 -29.96
CA GLU A 562 -28.46 13.52 -30.57
C GLU A 562 -28.17 12.95 -31.96
N VAL A 563 -28.96 11.96 -32.37
CA VAL A 563 -28.84 11.33 -33.70
C VAL A 563 -29.34 12.34 -34.75
N GLY A 564 -28.43 12.89 -35.55
CA GLY A 564 -28.73 13.92 -36.53
C GLY A 564 -29.17 13.38 -37.90
N ASP A 565 -29.63 14.28 -38.75
CA ASP A 565 -30.20 13.94 -40.07
C ASP A 565 -29.15 13.63 -41.14
N VAL A 566 -27.91 14.09 -40.93
CA VAL A 566 -26.84 14.04 -41.92
C VAL A 566 -26.13 12.69 -41.93
N ASN A 567 -25.86 12.09 -40.76
CA ASN A 567 -25.22 10.78 -40.66
C ASN A 567 -25.65 10.00 -39.40
N PRO A 568 -26.93 9.56 -39.34
CA PRO A 568 -27.54 9.02 -38.12
C PRO A 568 -26.83 7.77 -37.57
N VAL A 569 -26.26 6.94 -38.43
CA VAL A 569 -25.52 5.73 -38.02
C VAL A 569 -24.23 6.10 -37.28
N LYS A 570 -23.46 7.06 -37.80
CA LYS A 570 -22.21 7.52 -37.18
C LYS A 570 -22.48 8.22 -35.85
N ASP A 571 -23.53 9.02 -35.80
CA ASP A 571 -23.98 9.72 -34.61
C ASP A 571 -24.39 8.73 -33.51
N PHE A 572 -25.14 7.69 -33.87
CA PHE A 572 -25.52 6.61 -32.96
C PHE A 572 -24.33 5.78 -32.47
N GLU A 573 -23.40 5.39 -33.33
CA GLU A 573 -22.19 4.67 -32.93
C GLU A 573 -21.34 5.51 -31.96
N GLN A 574 -21.25 6.83 -32.20
CA GLN A 574 -20.56 7.75 -31.28
C GLN A 574 -21.29 7.84 -29.94
N MET A 575 -22.62 7.96 -29.91
CA MET A 575 -23.39 7.98 -28.67
C MET A 575 -23.28 6.65 -27.89
N MET A 576 -23.33 5.51 -28.57
CA MET A 576 -23.17 4.17 -27.98
C MET A 576 -21.75 3.91 -27.47
N SER A 577 -20.74 4.63 -27.99
CA SER A 577 -19.36 4.53 -27.52
C SER A 577 -19.09 5.30 -26.21
N ARG A 578 -20.00 6.20 -25.79
CA ARG A 578 -19.88 6.95 -24.54
C ARG A 578 -20.14 6.02 -23.35
N ARG A 579 -19.16 5.89 -22.46
CA ARG A 579 -19.23 5.05 -21.25
C ARG A 579 -19.51 5.88 -19.98
N ASP A 580 -19.81 7.16 -20.15
CA ASP A 580 -19.79 8.17 -19.09
C ASP A 580 -21.09 8.15 -18.26
N ASN A 581 -22.21 7.71 -18.87
CA ASN A 581 -23.51 7.58 -18.21
C ASN A 581 -24.36 6.51 -18.91
N PRO A 582 -24.94 5.53 -18.19
CA PRO A 582 -25.82 4.51 -18.78
C PRO A 582 -27.06 5.09 -19.48
N LYS A 583 -27.48 6.32 -19.13
CA LYS A 583 -28.59 7.02 -19.81
C LYS A 583 -28.31 7.30 -21.29
N TRP A 584 -27.05 7.36 -21.72
CA TRP A 584 -26.69 7.60 -23.12
C TRP A 584 -27.09 6.44 -24.03
N ILE A 585 -26.99 5.20 -23.54
CA ILE A 585 -27.39 4.01 -24.30
C ILE A 585 -28.89 4.07 -24.59
N SER A 586 -29.71 4.32 -23.56
CA SER A 586 -31.16 4.49 -23.73
C SER A 586 -31.51 5.69 -24.62
N LYS A 587 -30.81 6.83 -24.49
CA LYS A 587 -31.03 8.02 -25.32
C LYS A 587 -30.66 7.77 -26.79
N ALA A 588 -29.55 7.08 -27.05
CA ALA A 588 -29.11 6.73 -28.40
C ALA A 588 -30.09 5.77 -29.08
N ILE A 589 -30.52 4.73 -28.36
CA ILE A 589 -31.54 3.78 -28.83
C ILE A 589 -32.83 4.53 -29.16
N GLN A 590 -33.32 5.40 -28.26
CA GLN A 590 -34.55 6.14 -28.51
C GLN A 590 -34.41 7.14 -29.68
N GLY A 591 -33.28 7.84 -29.79
CA GLY A 591 -33.02 8.76 -30.89
C GLY A 591 -32.99 8.06 -32.24
N MET A 592 -32.36 6.88 -32.31
CA MET A 592 -32.34 6.05 -33.52
C MET A 592 -33.73 5.50 -33.87
N LYS A 593 -34.53 5.08 -32.87
CA LYS A 593 -35.93 4.65 -33.07
C LYS A 593 -36.79 5.75 -33.69
N ASN A 594 -36.73 6.95 -33.13
CA ASN A 594 -37.47 8.11 -33.64
C ASN A 594 -37.05 8.44 -35.08
N LYS A 595 -35.74 8.42 -35.36
CA LYS A 595 -35.24 8.69 -36.72
C LYS A 595 -35.69 7.66 -37.75
N ILE A 596 -35.76 6.39 -37.35
CA ILE A 596 -36.30 5.33 -38.21
C ILE A 596 -37.79 5.58 -38.51
N PHE A 597 -38.60 5.97 -37.51
CA PHE A 597 -39.99 6.36 -37.75
C PHE A 597 -40.09 7.54 -38.71
N ASP A 598 -39.31 8.60 -38.52
CA ASP A 598 -39.33 9.78 -39.39
C ASP A 598 -38.93 9.45 -40.83
N LEU A 599 -37.93 8.59 -41.01
CA LEU A 599 -37.48 8.16 -42.33
C LEU A 599 -38.51 7.30 -43.04
N VAL A 600 -39.28 6.49 -42.30
CA VAL A 600 -40.32 5.61 -42.85
C VAL A 600 -41.62 6.38 -43.12
N GLU A 601 -42.00 7.31 -42.26
CA GLU A 601 -43.21 8.12 -42.41
C GLU A 601 -43.10 9.16 -43.53
N ASN A 602 -41.93 9.79 -43.69
CA ASN A 602 -41.73 10.85 -44.68
C ASN A 602 -41.17 10.33 -46.02
N SER A 603 -41.18 9.02 -46.27
CA SER A 603 -40.67 8.46 -47.52
C SER A 603 -41.60 8.78 -48.70
N CYS A 604 -41.10 9.41 -49.76
CA CYS A 604 -41.83 9.56 -51.02
C CYS A 604 -41.38 8.44 -51.96
N GLU A 605 -42.26 7.46 -52.22
CA GLU A 605 -41.98 6.33 -53.10
C GLU A 605 -40.76 5.46 -52.70
N GLY A 606 -40.39 5.46 -51.42
CA GLY A 606 -39.36 4.56 -50.86
C GLY A 606 -37.91 5.04 -51.00
N ASP A 607 -37.70 6.31 -51.34
CA ASP A 607 -36.39 6.97 -51.45
C ASP A 607 -35.53 6.89 -50.15
N THR A 608 -36.16 6.89 -48.98
CA THR A 608 -35.49 6.83 -47.67
C THR A 608 -35.35 5.42 -47.08
N PHE A 609 -35.93 4.39 -47.70
CA PHE A 609 -35.95 3.02 -47.14
C PHE A 609 -34.57 2.41 -46.97
N HIS A 610 -33.65 2.72 -47.88
CA HIS A 610 -32.26 2.26 -47.76
C HIS A 610 -31.58 2.85 -46.51
N LYS A 611 -31.80 4.14 -46.21
CA LYS A 611 -31.27 4.80 -45.01
C LYS A 611 -31.91 4.27 -43.73
N ALA A 612 -33.23 4.02 -43.76
CA ALA A 612 -33.95 3.42 -42.64
C ALA A 612 -33.44 1.99 -42.33
N LEU A 613 -33.15 1.19 -43.36
CA LEU A 613 -32.56 -0.14 -43.20
C LEU A 613 -31.14 -0.08 -42.60
N GLN A 614 -30.29 0.85 -43.06
CA GLN A 614 -28.97 1.06 -42.47
C GLN A 614 -29.06 1.43 -40.98
N CYS A 615 -30.02 2.29 -40.62
CA CYS A 615 -30.31 2.67 -39.24
C CYS A 615 -30.79 1.47 -38.40
N LEU A 616 -31.67 0.64 -38.95
CA LEU A 616 -32.14 -0.60 -38.30
C LEU A 616 -31.01 -1.61 -38.07
N VAL A 617 -30.11 -1.79 -39.04
CA VAL A 617 -28.94 -2.67 -38.92
C VAL A 617 -28.00 -2.15 -37.82
N ALA A 618 -27.75 -0.84 -37.77
CA ALA A 618 -26.92 -0.22 -36.74
C ALA A 618 -27.56 -0.38 -35.35
N LEU A 619 -28.87 -0.14 -35.24
CA LEU A 619 -29.64 -0.33 -34.00
C LEU A 619 -29.58 -1.79 -33.52
N ARG A 620 -29.78 -2.76 -34.42
CA ARG A 620 -29.69 -4.20 -34.11
C ARG A 620 -28.31 -4.56 -33.55
N LYS A 621 -27.24 -4.13 -34.22
CA LYS A 621 -25.86 -4.36 -33.75
C LYS A 621 -25.60 -3.71 -32.39
N GLY A 622 -26.08 -2.48 -32.19
CA GLY A 622 -25.95 -1.75 -30.93
C GLY A 622 -26.65 -2.46 -29.76
N CYS A 623 -27.88 -2.92 -29.97
CA CYS A 623 -28.65 -3.65 -28.95
C CYS A 623 -28.03 -5.02 -28.60
N ILE A 624 -27.40 -5.71 -29.56
CA ILE A 624 -26.67 -6.96 -29.28
C ILE A 624 -25.42 -6.68 -28.44
N LEU A 625 -24.66 -5.63 -28.77
CA LEU A 625 -23.42 -5.29 -28.07
C LEU A 625 -23.65 -4.87 -26.61
N GLU A 626 -24.71 -4.12 -26.33
CA GLU A 626 -25.03 -3.62 -24.98
C GLU A 626 -26.06 -4.49 -24.24
N GLN A 627 -26.33 -5.72 -24.71
CA GLN A 627 -27.23 -6.70 -24.05
C GLN A 627 -28.67 -6.20 -23.84
N GLU A 628 -29.22 -5.46 -24.81
CA GLU A 628 -30.60 -4.94 -24.78
C GLU A 628 -31.47 -5.51 -25.93
N PRO A 629 -31.57 -6.84 -26.11
CA PRO A 629 -32.29 -7.44 -27.25
C PRO A 629 -33.81 -7.18 -27.20
N LYS A 630 -34.39 -7.05 -26.00
CA LYS A 630 -35.82 -6.79 -25.79
C LYS A 630 -36.24 -5.44 -26.38
N GLN A 631 -35.43 -4.40 -26.18
CA GLN A 631 -35.71 -3.05 -26.70
C GLN A 631 -35.75 -2.99 -28.24
N PHE A 632 -34.96 -3.83 -28.91
CA PHE A 632 -34.96 -3.92 -30.36
C PHE A 632 -36.15 -4.75 -30.87
N ASN A 633 -36.40 -5.91 -30.27
CA ASN A 633 -37.49 -6.80 -30.67
C ASN A 633 -38.86 -6.12 -30.51
N ASP A 634 -39.09 -5.45 -29.38
CA ASP A 634 -40.32 -4.68 -29.13
C ASP A 634 -40.50 -3.56 -30.16
N PHE A 635 -39.40 -2.88 -30.52
CA PHE A 635 -39.43 -1.80 -31.50
C PHE A 635 -39.70 -2.32 -32.91
N LEU A 636 -39.11 -3.43 -33.33
CA LEU A 636 -39.34 -3.99 -34.65
C LEU A 636 -40.80 -4.48 -34.79
N CYS A 637 -41.37 -5.05 -33.74
CA CYS A 637 -42.82 -5.35 -33.64
C CYS A 637 -43.67 -4.08 -33.77
N HIS A 638 -43.31 -3.01 -33.06
CA HIS A 638 -44.03 -1.74 -33.10
C HIS A 638 -43.94 -1.07 -34.47
N LEU A 639 -42.77 -1.08 -35.11
CA LEU A 639 -42.55 -0.56 -36.44
C LEU A 639 -43.38 -1.32 -37.49
N SER A 640 -43.48 -2.64 -37.37
CA SER A 640 -44.33 -3.47 -38.24
C SER A 640 -45.82 -3.09 -38.12
N LYS A 641 -46.33 -2.92 -36.89
CA LYS A 641 -47.71 -2.45 -36.64
C LYS A 641 -47.94 -1.04 -37.20
N PHE A 642 -47.02 -0.12 -36.96
CA PHE A 642 -47.08 1.24 -37.50
C PHE A 642 -47.15 1.27 -39.04
N CYS A 643 -46.38 0.40 -39.70
CA CYS A 643 -46.44 0.27 -41.17
C CYS A 643 -47.76 -0.33 -41.67
N GLN A 644 -48.41 -1.19 -40.88
CA GLN A 644 -49.75 -1.71 -41.20
C GLN A 644 -50.84 -0.63 -41.03
N GLU A 645 -50.75 0.18 -39.98
CA GLU A 645 -51.73 1.24 -39.68
C GLU A 645 -51.66 2.42 -40.66
N LYS A 646 -50.47 2.79 -41.15
CA LYS A 646 -50.26 3.89 -42.11
C LYS A 646 -50.23 3.45 -43.59
N ASP A 647 -50.60 2.21 -43.89
CA ASP A 647 -50.59 1.58 -45.23
C ASP A 647 -49.22 1.62 -45.94
N LEU A 648 -48.13 1.58 -45.17
CA LEU A 648 -46.73 1.57 -45.64
C LEU A 648 -46.23 0.13 -45.89
N ARG A 649 -47.05 -0.69 -46.57
CA ARG A 649 -46.74 -2.11 -46.85
C ARG A 649 -45.47 -2.30 -47.67
N SER A 650 -45.11 -1.30 -48.48
CA SER A 650 -43.89 -1.27 -49.30
C SER A 650 -42.61 -1.37 -48.47
N PHE A 651 -42.57 -0.77 -47.28
CA PHE A 651 -41.40 -0.87 -46.39
C PHE A 651 -41.29 -2.25 -45.74
N CYS A 652 -42.41 -2.85 -45.30
CA CYS A 652 -42.41 -4.21 -44.76
C CYS A 652 -41.95 -5.24 -45.80
N LEU A 653 -42.41 -5.12 -47.06
CA LEU A 653 -41.93 -5.96 -48.17
C LEU A 653 -40.43 -5.75 -48.43
N TYR A 654 -39.94 -4.51 -48.31
CA TYR A 654 -38.53 -4.19 -48.45
C TYR A 654 -37.68 -4.84 -47.35
N LEU A 655 -38.13 -4.86 -46.09
CA LEU A 655 -37.47 -5.57 -45.00
C LEU A 655 -37.45 -7.09 -45.20
N THR A 656 -38.56 -7.67 -45.68
CA THR A 656 -38.65 -9.10 -46.01
C THR A 656 -37.69 -9.48 -47.13
N SER A 657 -37.54 -8.63 -48.16
CA SER A 657 -36.60 -8.85 -49.27
C SER A 657 -35.12 -8.82 -48.85
N HIS A 658 -34.80 -8.22 -47.69
CA HIS A 658 -33.46 -8.17 -47.11
C HIS A 658 -33.27 -9.15 -45.93
N GLU A 659 -34.21 -10.09 -45.73
CA GLU A 659 -34.19 -11.11 -44.67
C GLU A 659 -33.96 -10.53 -43.26
N PHE A 660 -34.52 -9.36 -42.96
CA PHE A 660 -34.31 -8.68 -41.68
C PHE A 660 -35.23 -9.26 -40.58
N THR A 661 -34.65 -9.78 -39.49
CA THR A 661 -35.37 -10.55 -38.46
C THR A 661 -35.12 -10.06 -37.03
N LEU A 662 -35.92 -10.57 -36.08
CA LEU A 662 -35.77 -10.35 -34.63
C LEU A 662 -34.45 -10.97 -34.11
N ILE A 663 -33.91 -10.41 -33.02
CA ILE A 663 -32.72 -10.95 -32.34
C ILE A 663 -33.10 -12.23 -31.61
N THR A 664 -32.43 -13.34 -31.94
CA THR A 664 -32.71 -14.67 -31.36
C THR A 664 -31.86 -14.95 -30.11
N LYS A 665 -32.26 -15.97 -29.33
CA LYS A 665 -31.48 -16.49 -28.19
C LYS A 665 -30.06 -16.97 -28.54
N ALA A 666 -29.82 -17.36 -29.80
CA ALA A 666 -28.50 -17.74 -30.28
C ALA A 666 -27.56 -16.54 -30.45
N GLU A 667 -28.11 -15.35 -30.72
CA GLU A 667 -27.35 -14.11 -30.95
C GLU A 667 -27.16 -13.28 -29.67
N ALA A 668 -28.15 -13.30 -28.77
CA ALA A 668 -28.06 -12.67 -27.46
C ALA A 668 -28.68 -13.59 -26.38
N PRO A 669 -27.96 -13.94 -25.30
CA PRO A 669 -28.44 -14.88 -24.29
C PRO A 669 -29.69 -14.39 -23.54
N ASP A 670 -29.89 -13.07 -23.47
CA ASP A 670 -31.03 -12.42 -22.81
C ASP A 670 -32.26 -12.26 -23.73
N SER A 671 -32.22 -12.80 -24.95
CA SER A 671 -33.38 -12.81 -25.85
C SER A 671 -34.31 -13.99 -25.53
N GLU A 672 -35.61 -13.68 -25.41
CA GLU A 672 -36.68 -14.65 -25.19
C GLU A 672 -37.17 -15.31 -26.52
N ILE A 673 -36.70 -14.84 -27.69
CA ILE A 673 -37.22 -15.24 -29.01
C ILE A 673 -36.47 -16.47 -29.57
N PRO A 674 -37.17 -17.58 -29.88
CA PRO A 674 -36.61 -18.75 -30.55
C PRO A 674 -36.46 -18.55 -32.08
N GLU A 675 -35.53 -19.29 -32.71
CA GLU A 675 -35.17 -19.11 -34.13
C GLU A 675 -36.34 -19.25 -35.13
N HIS A 676 -37.32 -20.11 -34.83
CA HIS A 676 -38.48 -20.33 -35.70
C HIS A 676 -39.46 -19.14 -35.68
N GLU A 677 -39.53 -18.42 -34.56
CA GLU A 677 -40.38 -17.24 -34.40
C GLU A 677 -39.77 -16.02 -35.11
N ALA A 678 -38.45 -15.84 -35.00
CA ALA A 678 -37.74 -14.79 -35.74
C ALA A 678 -37.84 -14.95 -37.27
N ARG A 679 -37.87 -16.19 -37.79
CA ARG A 679 -38.03 -16.48 -39.24
C ARG A 679 -39.46 -16.32 -39.74
N SER A 680 -40.47 -16.45 -38.87
CA SER A 680 -41.88 -16.34 -39.26
C SER A 680 -42.46 -14.93 -39.10
N PHE A 681 -41.70 -14.00 -38.49
CA PHE A 681 -42.12 -12.65 -38.13
C PHE A 681 -42.69 -11.79 -39.29
N MET A 682 -42.18 -11.92 -40.52
CA MET A 682 -42.65 -11.11 -41.66
C MET A 682 -43.37 -11.92 -42.78
N VAL A 683 -43.66 -13.20 -42.55
CA VAL A 683 -44.20 -14.12 -43.58
C VAL A 683 -45.73 -14.29 -43.50
N LYS A 684 -46.44 -13.61 -42.59
CA LYS A 684 -47.90 -13.73 -42.48
C LYS A 684 -48.64 -12.42 -42.80
N PRO A 685 -49.34 -12.33 -43.95
CA PRO A 685 -50.47 -11.43 -44.09
C PRO A 685 -51.71 -12.09 -43.47
N GLU A 686 -52.29 -11.42 -42.47
CA GLU A 686 -53.63 -11.63 -41.88
C GLU A 686 -53.96 -13.01 -41.26
N LEU A 687 -54.20 -13.01 -39.95
CA LEU A 687 -55.43 -13.57 -39.38
C LEU A 687 -55.69 -12.98 -37.98
N ASP A 688 -56.87 -12.40 -37.91
CA ASP A 688 -57.44 -11.57 -36.85
C ASP A 688 -57.66 -12.26 -35.49
N SER A 689 -57.65 -11.41 -34.47
CA SER A 689 -58.47 -11.44 -33.25
C SER A 689 -59.01 -12.80 -32.77
N GLN A 690 -58.36 -13.44 -31.79
CA GLN A 690 -59.07 -14.31 -30.83
C GLN A 690 -58.40 -14.61 -29.47
N ASN A 691 -57.16 -14.20 -29.17
CA ASN A 691 -56.49 -14.60 -27.90
C ASN A 691 -56.31 -13.53 -26.81
N MET A 692 -56.90 -12.33 -26.92
CA MET A 692 -56.90 -11.31 -25.85
C MET A 692 -58.16 -11.34 -24.95
N LYS A 693 -58.63 -12.53 -24.56
CA LYS A 693 -59.68 -12.66 -23.52
C LYS A 693 -59.42 -13.68 -22.41
N SER A 694 -58.22 -14.29 -22.31
CA SER A 694 -57.95 -15.32 -21.30
C SER A 694 -56.95 -14.95 -20.19
N GLU A 695 -56.30 -13.79 -20.19
CA GLU A 695 -55.34 -13.43 -19.11
C GLU A 695 -55.76 -12.27 -18.20
N ALA A 696 -56.82 -11.53 -18.53
CA ALA A 696 -57.36 -10.47 -17.66
C ALA A 696 -58.34 -10.98 -16.58
N LYS A 697 -58.28 -12.27 -16.20
CA LYS A 697 -59.21 -12.88 -15.23
C LYS A 697 -58.55 -13.76 -14.15
N ALA A 698 -57.23 -13.70 -14.01
CA ALA A 698 -56.49 -14.49 -13.01
C ALA A 698 -55.73 -13.66 -11.95
N GLU A 699 -55.69 -12.32 -12.06
CA GLU A 699 -54.99 -11.46 -11.07
C GLU A 699 -55.90 -10.72 -10.08
N ASP A 700 -57.22 -10.73 -10.28
CA ASP A 700 -58.18 -10.17 -9.32
C ASP A 700 -58.55 -11.13 -8.15
N ASP A 701 -58.00 -12.35 -8.12
CA ASP A 701 -58.37 -13.40 -7.15
C ASP A 701 -57.26 -13.86 -6.19
N ILE A 702 -56.09 -13.17 -6.14
CA ILE A 702 -55.00 -13.52 -5.20
C ILE A 702 -54.71 -12.40 -4.17
N MET A 703 -55.40 -11.26 -4.24
CA MET A 703 -55.31 -10.18 -3.24
C MET A 703 -56.42 -10.20 -2.16
N SER A 704 -57.21 -11.29 -2.07
CA SER A 704 -58.33 -11.40 -1.11
C SER A 704 -58.10 -12.35 0.09
N ILE A 705 -56.90 -12.93 0.30
CA ILE A 705 -56.70 -13.98 1.33
C ILE A 705 -55.81 -13.59 2.54
N TYR A 706 -55.19 -12.41 2.63
CA TYR A 706 -54.36 -12.10 3.82
C TYR A 706 -54.51 -10.69 4.44
N LEU A 707 -55.75 -10.23 4.65
CA LEU A 707 -56.07 -9.32 5.75
C LEU A 707 -57.46 -9.62 6.34
N GLY A 708 -57.46 -10.33 7.48
CA GLY A 708 -58.60 -10.60 8.37
C GLY A 708 -58.68 -12.10 8.71
N GLY A 709 -58.36 -12.60 9.91
CA GLY A 709 -58.19 -11.98 11.21
C GLY A 709 -58.79 -12.94 12.24
N LYS A 710 -57.94 -13.74 12.90
CA LYS A 710 -58.08 -14.23 14.28
C LYS A 710 -56.72 -14.68 14.80
#